data_AF-A0A4Y2KMX7-F1
#
_entry.id   AF-A0A4Y2KMX7-F1
#
_cell.length_a   1.000
_cell.length_b   1.000
_cell.length_c   1.000
_cell.angle_alpha   90.00
_cell.angle_beta   90.00
_cell.angle_gamma   90.00
#
_symmetry.space_group_name_H-M   'P 1'
#
loop_
_entity.id
_entity.type
_entity.pdbx_description
1 polymer ?
#
loop_
_entity_poly.entity_id
_entity_poly.type
_entity_poly.pdbx_seq_one_letter_code
_entity_poly.pdbx_strand_id
1 'polypeptide(L)'
;MMNHSEPGSNCVFCCKENKSETDHSSENCPLSVQERRDAIKLSNRCYLCFKLSHTARICRKKYLACRCKNRFLHHKLLCDTSFPHSEPPKDGDSADRSSNQIKHSARVNSQGQIPTEVLSALNKKYGDSTFLQTFVAKINNKKVRGILDTGSSRSFVLKDIAEQLKLKPSAKEELLIYAFGSNGKKESFDIVDLNLRNIRNPKLSVNIKAAVTDRITQGKVSVPSKFIKEIASEKGLTLADDGCSSDIDLLIGSDFICEILGERNLKISKRLMVTNSIFGEILQGRINDEGKVNEIQVNYLSVMDGKMDYDKINEFWELENMGINSQENINLEMQILEKFEENTTYTNVRYETKLLWKDDQSQLNNNYEIAKKRLFNLNDKFKRDKNLYLNYKEIIQQQLKDGIVEYANCEPNNTCPGYFMPHHAVIREQKETTKVRICFDASSKSKGQVSLNDLLYSGPNLNPELLRIVLKFRIGKIAMCADIQRAFLEIGIKENDRKYLQFLWGQDNGTCLDLEGQPIRALKMKRVPFGVNCSPFILAATIRTHLKKYPHLEVTQKLNDLYVDDFLCSVETLPKAKEYYKDASQILKEAGMNLRKWVTSSPDLERWWKNNEVDYRGCVAESEVTQKVLGLVWNHHLDCLKVDIGNISNMKGTYLSKRSVLSICGMLFGPLGMLTPFTVRMKLLLQNTWERDLQWDEPLPPDIHETFQSWLDEMDTASQISLSRPYFLNTETEPAEIHIFSDASPKAYGCVAYFRKVTDGTISSSFIVAKCRLAPLKKLSLARLELMGALVSARLAEYLQKTFPWITSDHIFFWSDSQITLHWINGDPLRWKEFVRNRVREIQEKTNRHHWNYCRGKTNPADKLTRGLSIHALVQDDVWWHGPDWLTSQNLSFNNSADSEINEADIADELTKNYVPVMTVTEHCRNDFIDNLLSITNDYTKLIRIISYVFRFAANCRFPESKKFGPVKADERVRAENFLIHMVQEGKFQEEIKDLKRGKSVSNKSKLSSLNVFIDENGILKVGGRLKHSKLNVYSKHPIVLPTNHKHFGILS
;
A
#
# COMPACT_ATOMS: atom_id res chain seq x y z
N MET A 1 -43.95 -38.72 8.46
CA MET A 1 -45.33 -38.82 7.93
C MET A 1 -45.94 -37.43 7.93
N MET A 2 -46.19 -36.86 6.75
CA MET A 2 -47.28 -35.91 6.46
C MET A 2 -47.35 -35.76 4.93
N ASN A 3 -48.53 -36.06 4.40
CA ASN A 3 -48.88 -36.23 2.99
C ASN A 3 -48.88 -34.92 2.20
N HIS A 4 -48.24 -34.92 1.03
CA HIS A 4 -48.63 -34.11 -0.12
C HIS A 4 -48.44 -34.94 -1.40
N SER A 5 -49.24 -35.98 -1.55
CA SER A 5 -49.66 -36.47 -2.86
C SER A 5 -51.13 -36.15 -2.97
N GLU A 6 -51.47 -35.02 -3.59
CA GLU A 6 -52.82 -34.84 -4.13
C GLU A 6 -53.01 -35.92 -5.22
N PRO A 7 -54.04 -36.77 -5.10
CA PRO A 7 -54.39 -37.72 -6.15
C PRO A 7 -54.85 -36.92 -7.38
N GLY A 8 -54.11 -37.03 -8.49
CA GLY A 8 -54.35 -36.28 -9.72
C GLY A 8 -53.23 -35.31 -10.15
N SER A 9 -52.08 -35.29 -9.46
CA SER A 9 -50.95 -34.44 -9.85
C SER A 9 -50.09 -35.08 -10.96
N ASN A 10 -50.26 -34.61 -12.20
CA ASN A 10 -49.43 -34.97 -13.35
C ASN A 10 -47.93 -34.89 -13.01
N CYS A 11 -47.16 -35.88 -13.47
CA CYS A 11 -45.70 -35.90 -13.33
C CYS A 11 -45.08 -34.59 -13.85
N VAL A 12 -44.33 -33.89 -13.00
CA VAL A 12 -43.79 -32.55 -13.31
C VAL A 12 -42.70 -32.61 -14.38
N PHE A 13 -42.10 -33.79 -14.60
CA PHE A 13 -41.07 -34.01 -15.61
C PHE A 13 -41.66 -34.35 -17.00
N CYS A 14 -42.87 -34.91 -17.06
CA CYS A 14 -43.50 -35.39 -18.29
C CYS A 14 -44.66 -34.45 -18.68
N CYS A 15 -44.36 -33.30 -19.27
CA CYS A 15 -45.40 -32.37 -19.73
C CYS A 15 -45.73 -32.58 -21.23
N LYS A 16 -46.92 -33.16 -21.47
CA LYS A 16 -47.88 -32.95 -22.61
C LYS A 16 -48.12 -34.07 -23.63
N GLU A 17 -49.41 -34.17 -23.97
CA GLU A 17 -49.97 -34.58 -25.26
C GLU A 17 -49.54 -35.95 -25.81
N ASN A 18 -49.91 -37.03 -25.12
CA ASN A 18 -50.48 -38.22 -25.74
C ASN A 18 -51.06 -39.12 -24.65
N LYS A 19 -52.36 -39.42 -24.76
CA LYS A 19 -53.04 -40.41 -23.93
C LYS A 19 -52.59 -41.80 -24.36
N SER A 20 -51.60 -42.37 -23.67
CA SER A 20 -51.47 -43.81 -23.53
C SER A 20 -50.56 -44.17 -22.34
N GLU A 21 -51.19 -44.74 -21.31
CA GLU A 21 -50.69 -45.74 -20.37
C GLU A 21 -49.47 -45.38 -19.49
N THR A 22 -49.72 -44.60 -18.43
CA THR A 22 -49.45 -44.92 -16.99
C THR A 22 -49.37 -43.63 -16.16
N ASP A 23 -50.41 -43.35 -15.36
CA ASP A 23 -50.37 -42.27 -14.35
C ASP A 23 -49.35 -42.63 -13.28
N HIS A 24 -48.21 -41.94 -13.27
CA HIS A 24 -47.14 -42.11 -12.30
C HIS A 24 -46.81 -40.79 -11.59
N SER A 25 -46.44 -40.89 -10.32
CA SER A 25 -45.98 -39.73 -9.55
C SER A 25 -44.61 -39.26 -10.02
N SER A 26 -44.27 -37.99 -9.76
CA SER A 26 -42.94 -37.46 -10.10
C SER A 26 -41.80 -38.25 -9.44
N GLU A 27 -42.04 -38.94 -8.31
CA GLU A 27 -41.04 -39.78 -7.66
C GLU A 27 -40.74 -41.06 -8.45
N ASN A 28 -41.73 -41.59 -9.18
CA ASN A 28 -41.66 -42.85 -9.93
C ASN A 28 -41.54 -42.62 -11.45
N CYS A 29 -41.08 -41.45 -11.87
CA CYS A 29 -40.93 -41.11 -13.28
C CYS A 29 -39.88 -42.00 -13.97
N PRO A 30 -40.18 -42.65 -15.11
CA PRO A 30 -39.22 -43.54 -15.78
C PRO A 30 -38.05 -42.79 -16.43
N LEU A 31 -38.13 -41.45 -16.55
CA LEU A 31 -37.03 -40.63 -17.08
C LEU A 31 -35.77 -40.74 -16.22
N SER A 32 -34.61 -40.79 -16.87
CA SER A 32 -33.31 -40.71 -16.23
C SER A 32 -33.12 -39.38 -15.48
N VAL A 33 -32.18 -39.34 -14.53
CA VAL A 33 -31.90 -38.12 -13.75
C VAL A 33 -31.55 -36.94 -14.67
N GLN A 34 -30.81 -37.20 -15.74
CA GLN A 34 -30.45 -36.16 -16.71
C GLN A 34 -31.68 -35.65 -17.48
N GLU A 35 -32.54 -36.54 -17.97
CA GLU A 35 -33.79 -36.15 -18.65
C GLU A 35 -34.73 -35.38 -17.72
N ARG A 36 -34.80 -35.72 -16.44
CA ARG A 36 -35.58 -34.96 -15.45
C ARG A 36 -35.01 -33.56 -15.22
N ARG A 37 -33.67 -33.40 -15.18
CA ARG A 37 -33.02 -32.07 -15.08
C ARG A 37 -33.31 -31.21 -16.29
N ASP A 38 -33.28 -31.82 -17.47
CA ASP A 38 -33.57 -31.14 -18.73
C ASP A 38 -35.04 -30.73 -18.80
N ALA A 39 -35.97 -31.57 -18.35
CA ALA A 39 -37.40 -31.21 -18.26
C ALA A 39 -37.67 -30.03 -17.33
N ILE A 40 -37.01 -29.96 -16.17
CA ILE A 40 -37.12 -28.82 -15.24
C ILE A 40 -36.49 -27.55 -15.83
N LYS A 41 -35.39 -27.69 -16.58
CA LYS A 41 -34.76 -26.60 -17.31
C LYS A 41 -35.68 -26.04 -18.39
N LEU A 42 -36.22 -26.90 -19.25
CA LEU A 42 -37.12 -26.56 -20.35
C LEU A 42 -38.42 -25.92 -19.86
N SER A 43 -38.95 -26.38 -18.73
CA SER A 43 -40.17 -25.82 -18.13
C SER A 43 -39.93 -24.62 -17.21
N ASN A 44 -38.69 -24.12 -17.08
CA ASN A 44 -38.32 -22.97 -16.23
C ASN A 44 -38.78 -23.11 -14.76
N ARG A 45 -38.65 -24.32 -14.20
CA ARG A 45 -39.07 -24.62 -12.83
C ARG A 45 -37.89 -24.61 -11.85
N CYS A 46 -38.17 -24.31 -10.59
CA CYS A 46 -37.18 -24.34 -9.52
C CYS A 46 -36.61 -25.76 -9.33
N TYR A 47 -35.28 -25.93 -9.38
CA TYR A 47 -34.61 -27.23 -9.20
C TYR A 47 -34.80 -27.86 -7.80
N LEU A 48 -35.34 -27.13 -6.82
CA LEU A 48 -35.64 -27.63 -5.47
C LEU A 48 -37.09 -28.01 -5.25
N CYS A 49 -38.04 -27.16 -5.66
CA CYS A 49 -39.46 -27.35 -5.35
C CYS A 49 -40.35 -27.54 -6.59
N PHE A 50 -39.75 -27.51 -7.78
CA PHE A 50 -40.39 -27.65 -9.10
C PHE A 50 -41.54 -26.66 -9.41
N LYS A 51 -41.66 -25.56 -8.66
CA LYS A 51 -42.61 -24.46 -8.95
C LYS A 51 -42.01 -23.44 -9.92
N LEU A 52 -42.89 -22.81 -10.69
CA LEU A 52 -42.61 -21.66 -11.56
C LEU A 52 -42.54 -20.39 -10.69
N SER A 53 -41.52 -19.53 -10.88
CA SER A 53 -41.35 -18.13 -10.36
C SER A 53 -39.96 -17.82 -9.79
N HIS A 54 -39.17 -18.81 -9.39
CA HIS A 54 -37.92 -18.57 -8.66
C HIS A 54 -36.89 -19.67 -8.90
N THR A 55 -35.60 -19.36 -8.66
CA THR A 55 -34.50 -20.32 -8.77
C THR A 55 -34.24 -21.04 -7.45
N ALA A 56 -33.51 -22.15 -7.47
CA ALA A 56 -33.15 -22.89 -6.27
C ALA A 56 -32.36 -22.05 -5.24
N ARG A 57 -31.58 -21.05 -5.69
CA ARG A 57 -30.77 -20.18 -4.82
C ARG A 57 -31.62 -19.35 -3.84
N ILE A 58 -32.80 -18.91 -4.28
CA ILE A 58 -33.74 -18.08 -3.48
C ILE A 58 -34.98 -18.88 -3.04
N CYS A 59 -34.98 -20.20 -3.20
CA CYS A 59 -36.09 -21.05 -2.79
C CYS A 59 -36.16 -21.14 -1.25
N ARG A 60 -37.34 -20.84 -0.68
CA ARG A 60 -37.58 -20.95 0.77
C ARG A 60 -37.65 -22.42 1.26
N LYS A 61 -37.86 -23.40 0.35
CA LYS A 61 -37.93 -24.83 0.69
C LYS A 61 -36.56 -25.53 0.63
N LYS A 62 -35.54 -24.96 1.28
CA LYS A 62 -34.17 -25.52 1.28
C LYS A 62 -34.06 -26.90 1.95
N TYR A 63 -35.00 -27.26 2.82
CA TYR A 63 -35.06 -28.59 3.45
C TYR A 63 -35.31 -29.74 2.46
N LEU A 64 -35.80 -29.44 1.24
CA LEU A 64 -35.96 -30.41 0.15
C LEU A 64 -34.67 -30.67 -0.63
N ALA A 65 -33.58 -29.96 -0.30
CA ALA A 65 -32.29 -30.11 -0.98
C ALA A 65 -31.69 -31.50 -0.75
N CYS A 66 -31.19 -32.09 -1.82
CA CYS A 66 -30.39 -33.29 -1.76
C CYS A 66 -29.10 -33.04 -0.96
N ARG A 67 -28.71 -34.00 -0.13
CA ARG A 67 -27.52 -33.91 0.74
C ARG A 67 -26.21 -34.36 0.07
N CYS A 68 -26.22 -34.59 -1.24
CA CYS A 68 -24.99 -34.86 -1.98
C CYS A 68 -24.05 -33.64 -1.96
N LYS A 69 -22.73 -33.83 -2.00
CA LYS A 69 -21.70 -32.77 -2.02
C LYS A 69 -21.64 -31.98 -3.35
N ASN A 70 -22.75 -31.87 -4.05
CA ASN A 70 -22.83 -31.16 -5.32
C ASN A 70 -22.93 -29.65 -5.07
N ARG A 71 -22.27 -28.84 -5.90
CA ARG A 71 -22.12 -27.38 -5.69
C ARG A 71 -23.44 -26.60 -5.82
N PHE A 72 -24.48 -27.23 -6.39
CA PHE A 72 -25.78 -26.62 -6.66
C PHE A 72 -26.91 -27.28 -5.88
N LEU A 73 -27.77 -26.48 -5.23
CA LEU A 73 -28.95 -26.96 -4.52
C LEU A 73 -30.00 -27.50 -5.50
N HIS A 74 -30.39 -28.77 -5.32
CA HIS A 74 -31.40 -29.43 -6.15
C HIS A 74 -32.19 -30.46 -5.32
N HIS A 75 -33.36 -30.85 -5.80
CA HIS A 75 -34.21 -31.86 -5.17
C HIS A 75 -33.61 -33.27 -5.30
N LYS A 76 -33.89 -34.18 -4.34
CA LYS A 76 -33.39 -35.58 -4.34
C LYS A 76 -33.64 -36.33 -5.66
N LEU A 77 -34.74 -36.04 -6.35
CA LEU A 77 -35.14 -36.69 -7.61
C LEU A 77 -34.28 -36.30 -8.82
N LEU A 78 -33.46 -35.26 -8.68
CA LEU A 78 -32.51 -34.78 -9.69
C LEU A 78 -31.05 -35.12 -9.32
N CYS A 79 -30.82 -35.99 -8.34
CA CYS A 79 -29.48 -36.37 -7.89
C CYS A 79 -29.03 -37.70 -8.51
N ASP A 80 -27.81 -37.74 -9.05
CA ASP A 80 -27.17 -38.99 -9.48
C ASP A 80 -26.53 -39.64 -8.25
N THR A 81 -26.95 -40.86 -7.89
CA THR A 81 -26.51 -41.57 -6.67
C THR A 81 -25.14 -42.25 -6.78
N SER A 82 -24.27 -41.84 -7.71
CA SER A 82 -23.03 -42.55 -8.04
C SER A 82 -21.76 -42.10 -7.29
N PHE A 83 -21.86 -41.52 -6.09
CA PHE A 83 -20.69 -41.19 -5.26
C PHE A 83 -20.88 -41.60 -3.79
N PRO A 84 -20.17 -42.62 -3.28
CA PRO A 84 -20.26 -43.04 -1.88
C PRO A 84 -19.64 -42.03 -0.92
N HIS A 85 -20.26 -41.92 0.26
CA HIS A 85 -19.81 -41.12 1.39
C HIS A 85 -18.55 -41.72 2.05
N SER A 86 -17.53 -40.90 2.31
CA SER A 86 -16.47 -41.21 3.28
C SER A 86 -16.43 -40.13 4.37
N GLU A 87 -16.58 -40.57 5.62
CA GLU A 87 -16.55 -39.80 6.87
C GLU A 87 -15.14 -39.27 7.22
N PRO A 88 -15.02 -38.26 8.11
CA PRO A 88 -13.74 -37.63 8.45
C PRO A 88 -12.96 -38.42 9.52
N PRO A 89 -11.61 -38.46 9.49
CA PRO A 89 -10.83 -39.16 10.50
C PRO A 89 -10.60 -38.30 11.76
N LYS A 90 -10.52 -39.00 12.90
CA LYS A 90 -10.22 -38.52 14.27
C LYS A 90 -8.71 -38.59 14.56
N ASP A 91 -8.30 -37.82 15.58
CA ASP A 91 -6.93 -37.67 16.13
C ASP A 91 -6.27 -38.97 16.63
N GLY A 92 -4.92 -39.00 16.60
CA GLY A 92 -4.07 -39.96 17.34
C GLY A 92 -2.65 -40.14 16.78
N ASP A 93 -1.64 -39.95 17.65
CA ASP A 93 -0.19 -39.88 17.43
C ASP A 93 0.56 -41.12 16.89
N SER A 94 1.78 -40.85 16.39
CA SER A 94 3.06 -41.60 16.57
C SER A 94 3.72 -42.27 15.35
N ALA A 95 4.91 -41.75 15.04
CA ALA A 95 6.18 -42.46 14.73
C ALA A 95 6.36 -43.33 13.46
N ASP A 96 7.14 -42.74 12.53
CA ASP A 96 8.46 -43.20 12.05
C ASP A 96 8.60 -44.03 10.72
N ARG A 97 9.68 -43.64 10.01
CA ARG A 97 10.43 -44.28 8.89
C ARG A 97 10.05 -44.10 7.41
N SER A 98 10.82 -43.20 6.76
CA SER A 98 11.73 -43.39 5.58
C SER A 98 11.19 -44.08 4.32
N SER A 99 11.57 -43.79 3.07
CA SER A 99 12.42 -42.82 2.37
C SER A 99 12.35 -43.23 0.89
N ASN A 100 12.35 -42.29 -0.06
CA ASN A 100 13.26 -42.33 -1.22
C ASN A 100 13.11 -41.08 -2.09
N GLN A 101 14.22 -40.32 -2.13
CA GLN A 101 14.50 -39.28 -3.12
C GLN A 101 15.15 -39.94 -4.35
N ILE A 102 14.99 -39.32 -5.52
CA ILE A 102 16.12 -39.16 -6.46
C ILE A 102 16.17 -37.70 -6.91
N LYS A 103 17.38 -37.13 -6.79
CA LYS A 103 17.83 -35.79 -7.18
C LYS A 103 18.44 -35.84 -8.59
N HIS A 104 18.44 -34.72 -9.32
CA HIS A 104 19.61 -34.33 -10.10
C HIS A 104 19.77 -32.80 -10.18
N SER A 105 21.04 -32.41 -10.22
CA SER A 105 21.60 -31.07 -10.00
C SER A 105 22.70 -30.81 -11.03
N ALA A 106 22.84 -29.57 -11.53
CA ALA A 106 24.12 -29.03 -12.05
C ALA A 106 24.13 -27.48 -12.09
N ARG A 107 25.30 -26.90 -11.80
CA ARG A 107 25.66 -25.47 -11.71
C ARG A 107 26.71 -25.10 -12.79
N VAL A 108 26.56 -23.92 -13.41
CA VAL A 108 27.52 -22.76 -13.56
C VAL A 108 28.99 -23.09 -13.98
N ASN A 109 29.63 -22.50 -15.01
CA ASN A 109 30.10 -21.09 -15.07
C ASN A 109 30.79 -20.65 -16.40
N SER A 110 31.10 -19.35 -16.42
CA SER A 110 31.80 -18.45 -17.35
C SER A 110 33.19 -18.82 -17.92
N GLN A 111 33.32 -18.80 -19.26
CA GLN A 111 34.33 -18.11 -20.10
C GLN A 111 34.27 -18.70 -21.52
N GLY A 112 34.05 -17.86 -22.54
CA GLY A 112 33.74 -18.29 -23.91
C GLY A 112 34.97 -18.57 -24.79
N GLN A 113 34.96 -19.70 -25.49
CA GLN A 113 34.78 -19.83 -26.96
C GLN A 113 34.79 -21.32 -27.36
N ILE A 114 34.13 -21.62 -28.49
CA ILE A 114 33.44 -22.88 -28.84
C ILE A 114 34.33 -23.75 -29.77
N PRO A 115 34.15 -25.09 -29.85
CA PRO A 115 33.48 -25.62 -31.05
C PRO A 115 32.36 -26.64 -30.77
N THR A 116 31.25 -26.35 -31.44
CA THR A 116 30.11 -27.17 -31.85
C THR A 116 30.61 -28.53 -32.32
N GLU A 117 30.09 -29.65 -31.83
CA GLU A 117 29.19 -30.54 -32.57
C GLU A 117 29.18 -31.81 -31.70
N VAL A 118 28.15 -32.13 -30.91
CA VAL A 118 27.19 -33.20 -31.25
C VAL A 118 26.06 -33.28 -30.19
N LEU A 119 26.12 -32.52 -29.09
CA LEU A 119 25.06 -32.50 -28.04
C LEU A 119 24.12 -31.28 -28.14
N SER A 120 24.19 -30.54 -29.24
CA SER A 120 23.26 -29.47 -29.64
C SER A 120 21.97 -29.99 -30.30
N ALA A 121 21.78 -31.31 -30.42
CA ALA A 121 20.69 -31.87 -31.23
C ALA A 121 19.38 -32.16 -30.49
N LEU A 122 19.33 -32.26 -29.15
CA LEU A 122 18.10 -32.69 -28.46
C LEU A 122 17.55 -31.76 -27.37
N ASN A 123 18.34 -30.87 -26.76
CA ASN A 123 17.88 -30.02 -25.64
C ASN A 123 17.82 -28.50 -25.94
N LYS A 124 17.84 -28.10 -27.22
CA LYS A 124 17.83 -26.67 -27.61
C LYS A 124 16.52 -26.17 -28.25
N LYS A 125 15.41 -26.88 -28.10
CA LYS A 125 14.09 -26.37 -28.50
C LYS A 125 13.11 -26.55 -27.35
N TYR A 126 12.27 -25.54 -27.15
CA TYR A 126 11.20 -25.43 -26.13
C TYR A 126 11.70 -24.93 -24.77
N GLY A 127 11.89 -23.62 -24.69
CA GLY A 127 11.94 -22.92 -23.41
C GLY A 127 10.66 -23.19 -22.62
N ASP A 128 10.80 -23.23 -21.30
CA ASP A 128 9.73 -23.52 -20.36
C ASP A 128 8.75 -22.34 -20.27
N SER A 129 7.88 -22.20 -21.27
CA SER A 129 7.02 -21.03 -21.46
C SER A 129 5.62 -21.26 -20.91
N THR A 130 5.16 -20.35 -20.05
CA THR A 130 3.74 -20.21 -19.70
C THR A 130 3.03 -19.47 -20.84
N PHE A 131 1.96 -20.06 -21.36
CA PHE A 131 1.10 -19.42 -22.36
C PHE A 131 0.02 -18.60 -21.66
N LEU A 132 -0.10 -17.34 -22.07
CA LEU A 132 -1.21 -16.47 -21.73
C LEU A 132 -2.31 -16.62 -22.79
N GLN A 133 -3.52 -16.18 -22.47
CA GLN A 133 -4.69 -16.26 -23.35
C GLN A 133 -4.56 -15.29 -24.54
N THR A 134 -3.78 -15.63 -25.56
CA THR A 134 -3.55 -14.79 -26.74
C THR A 134 -4.38 -15.23 -27.95
N PHE A 135 -4.64 -14.29 -28.87
CA PHE A 135 -5.37 -14.51 -30.12
C PHE A 135 -4.89 -13.55 -31.22
N VAL A 136 -5.25 -13.81 -32.48
CA VAL A 136 -5.07 -12.87 -33.59
C VAL A 136 -6.42 -12.56 -34.22
N ALA A 137 -6.69 -11.27 -34.43
CA ALA A 137 -7.91 -10.77 -35.05
C ALA A 137 -7.57 -9.84 -36.22
N LYS A 138 -8.59 -9.50 -37.02
CA LYS A 138 -8.47 -8.57 -38.15
C LYS A 138 -9.32 -7.33 -37.90
N ILE A 139 -8.72 -6.14 -37.99
CA ILE A 139 -9.37 -4.82 -37.89
C ILE A 139 -9.10 -4.05 -39.19
N ASN A 140 -10.14 -3.62 -39.93
CA ASN A 140 -10.00 -2.82 -41.16
C ASN A 140 -8.89 -3.31 -42.12
N ASN A 141 -8.81 -4.63 -42.31
CA ASN A 141 -7.81 -5.35 -43.10
C ASN A 141 -6.40 -5.57 -42.51
N LYS A 142 -6.11 -5.05 -41.33
CA LYS A 142 -4.87 -5.30 -40.60
C LYS A 142 -5.02 -6.45 -39.61
N LYS A 143 -4.04 -7.36 -39.55
CA LYS A 143 -3.93 -8.36 -38.47
C LYS A 143 -3.38 -7.71 -37.22
N VAL A 144 -3.99 -7.99 -36.07
CA VAL A 144 -3.53 -7.54 -34.75
C VAL A 144 -3.47 -8.73 -33.80
N ARG A 145 -2.46 -8.76 -32.94
CA ARG A 145 -2.33 -9.80 -31.91
C ARG A 145 -2.85 -9.25 -30.57
N GLY A 146 -3.82 -9.96 -30.00
CA GLY A 146 -4.46 -9.58 -28.74
C GLY A 146 -4.17 -10.54 -27.59
N ILE A 147 -4.35 -10.05 -26.36
CA ILE A 147 -4.34 -10.84 -25.14
C ILE A 147 -5.66 -10.65 -24.39
N LEU A 148 -6.19 -11.71 -23.79
CA LEU A 148 -7.29 -11.65 -22.84
C LEU A 148 -6.72 -11.57 -21.42
N ASP A 149 -7.12 -10.54 -20.69
CA ASP A 149 -6.68 -10.31 -19.31
C ASP A 149 -7.87 -10.11 -18.38
N THR A 150 -8.23 -11.16 -17.64
CA THR A 150 -9.28 -11.11 -16.62
C THR A 150 -8.91 -10.21 -15.44
N GLY A 151 -7.63 -9.84 -15.28
CA GLY A 151 -7.17 -8.86 -14.30
C GLY A 151 -7.37 -7.42 -14.73
N SER A 152 -7.67 -7.17 -16.01
CA SER A 152 -8.08 -5.87 -16.50
C SER A 152 -9.60 -5.76 -16.54
N SER A 153 -10.17 -4.66 -16.07
CA SER A 153 -11.61 -4.38 -16.18
C SER A 153 -11.96 -3.56 -17.43
N ARG A 154 -10.95 -3.18 -18.24
CA ARG A 154 -11.12 -2.38 -19.45
C ARG A 154 -10.24 -2.89 -20.58
N SER A 155 -10.71 -2.76 -21.81
CA SER A 155 -9.95 -3.10 -23.01
C SER A 155 -9.08 -1.93 -23.50
N PHE A 156 -7.88 -2.22 -24.03
CA PHE A 156 -6.90 -1.25 -24.48
C PHE A 156 -6.32 -1.60 -25.86
N VAL A 157 -5.99 -0.58 -26.66
CA VAL A 157 -5.34 -0.74 -27.96
C VAL A 157 -4.12 0.17 -28.05
N LEU A 158 -3.05 -0.29 -28.71
CA LEU A 158 -1.85 0.53 -28.91
C LEU A 158 -2.15 1.75 -29.78
N LYS A 159 -1.61 2.90 -29.37
CA LYS A 159 -1.71 4.17 -30.10
C LYS A 159 -1.25 4.05 -31.54
N ASP A 160 -0.11 3.40 -31.78
CA ASP A 160 0.42 3.15 -33.13
C ASP A 160 -0.60 2.41 -34.03
N ILE A 161 -1.37 1.48 -33.46
CA ILE A 161 -2.39 0.73 -34.19
C ILE A 161 -3.60 1.62 -34.49
N ALA A 162 -4.04 2.42 -33.50
CA ALA A 162 -5.14 3.37 -33.69
C ALA A 162 -4.83 4.42 -34.76
N GLU A 163 -3.60 4.96 -34.76
CA GLU A 163 -3.12 5.95 -35.74
C GLU A 163 -3.00 5.34 -37.15
N GLN A 164 -2.39 4.16 -37.27
CA GLN A 164 -2.24 3.49 -38.57
C GLN A 164 -3.59 3.11 -39.20
N LEU A 165 -4.57 2.75 -38.37
CA LEU A 165 -5.94 2.46 -38.80
C LEU A 165 -6.81 3.73 -38.96
N LYS A 166 -6.25 4.91 -38.68
CA LYS A 166 -6.92 6.21 -38.73
C LYS A 166 -8.25 6.23 -37.95
N LEU A 167 -8.25 5.59 -36.79
CA LEU A 167 -9.45 5.50 -35.95
C LEU A 167 -9.74 6.86 -35.31
N LYS A 168 -11.02 7.25 -35.31
CA LYS A 168 -11.47 8.46 -34.65
C LYS A 168 -11.93 8.12 -33.22
N PRO A 169 -11.49 8.88 -32.19
CA PRO A 169 -12.02 8.72 -30.85
C PRO A 169 -13.55 8.91 -30.84
N SER A 170 -14.26 7.91 -30.33
CA SER A 170 -15.70 7.93 -30.09
C SER A 170 -16.06 8.69 -28.80
N ALA A 171 -15.15 8.68 -27.82
CA ALA A 171 -15.25 9.36 -26.55
C ALA A 171 -13.86 9.60 -25.94
N LYS A 172 -13.81 10.41 -24.89
CA LYS A 172 -12.68 10.48 -23.95
C LYS A 172 -13.16 10.04 -22.58
N GLU A 173 -12.38 9.19 -21.92
CA GLU A 173 -12.68 8.71 -20.58
C GLU A 173 -11.48 8.97 -19.66
N GLU A 174 -11.74 9.34 -18.41
CA GLU A 174 -10.71 9.39 -17.38
C GLU A 174 -10.70 8.05 -16.63
N LEU A 175 -9.59 7.32 -16.73
CA LEU A 175 -9.43 6.02 -16.12
C LEU A 175 -8.40 6.11 -14.99
N LEU A 176 -8.71 5.45 -13.87
CA LEU A 176 -7.79 5.31 -12.75
C LEU A 176 -7.03 3.99 -12.93
N ILE A 177 -5.72 4.08 -13.21
CA ILE A 177 -4.87 2.92 -13.46
C ILE A 177 -4.18 2.51 -12.16
N TYR A 178 -4.54 1.33 -11.66
CA TYR A 178 -3.81 0.63 -10.61
C TYR A 178 -2.82 -0.33 -11.25
N ALA A 179 -1.61 -0.48 -10.70
CA ALA A 179 -0.68 -1.53 -11.09
C ALA A 179 0.10 -1.98 -9.84
N PHE A 180 -0.03 -3.25 -9.44
CA PHE A 180 0.73 -3.89 -8.34
C PHE A 180 1.04 -3.01 -7.13
N GLY A 181 0.02 -2.71 -6.32
CA GLY A 181 0.22 -1.97 -5.07
C GLY A 181 0.69 -0.53 -5.25
N SER A 182 0.66 0.02 -6.47
CA SER A 182 0.82 1.46 -6.71
C SER A 182 -0.45 2.22 -6.31
N ASN A 183 -0.26 3.48 -5.91
CA ASN A 183 -1.36 4.43 -5.82
C ASN A 183 -1.91 4.63 -7.24
N GLY A 184 -3.24 4.53 -7.40
CA GLY A 184 -3.89 4.62 -8.72
C GLY A 184 -3.59 5.97 -9.37
N LYS A 185 -3.12 5.96 -10.63
CA LYS A 185 -2.87 7.19 -11.39
C LYS A 185 -4.06 7.50 -12.28
N LYS A 186 -4.62 8.70 -12.16
CA LYS A 186 -5.73 9.15 -13.00
C LYS A 186 -5.18 9.67 -14.32
N GLU A 187 -5.58 9.04 -15.42
CA GLU A 187 -5.14 9.40 -16.77
C GLU A 187 -6.34 9.45 -17.73
N SER A 188 -6.29 10.32 -18.73
CA SER A 188 -7.35 10.44 -19.74
C SER A 188 -6.98 9.66 -21.00
N PHE A 189 -7.90 8.83 -21.47
CA PHE A 189 -7.75 7.97 -22.63
C PHE A 189 -8.77 8.31 -23.71
N ASP A 190 -8.32 8.36 -24.96
CA ASP A 190 -9.22 8.33 -26.11
C ASP A 190 -9.82 6.93 -26.24
N ILE A 191 -11.14 6.84 -26.42
CA ILE A 191 -11.85 5.58 -26.60
C ILE A 191 -12.21 5.40 -28.06
N VAL A 192 -11.80 4.28 -28.65
CA VAL A 192 -12.11 3.93 -30.04
C VAL A 192 -13.00 2.69 -30.11
N ASP A 193 -13.93 2.69 -31.05
CA ASP A 193 -14.74 1.52 -31.38
C ASP A 193 -13.98 0.62 -32.36
N LEU A 194 -13.84 -0.66 -32.04
CA LEU A 194 -13.13 -1.65 -32.86
C LEU A 194 -14.06 -2.81 -33.21
N ASN A 195 -14.15 -3.15 -34.49
CA ASN A 195 -14.75 -4.39 -34.95
C ASN A 195 -13.64 -5.43 -35.17
N LEU A 196 -13.54 -6.40 -34.26
CA LEU A 196 -12.57 -7.48 -34.34
C LEU A 196 -13.17 -8.65 -35.11
N ARG A 197 -12.60 -9.00 -36.27
CA ARG A 197 -13.05 -10.14 -37.08
C ARG A 197 -12.13 -11.33 -36.96
N ASN A 198 -12.70 -12.53 -36.95
CA ASN A 198 -11.93 -13.76 -37.09
C ASN A 198 -11.26 -13.82 -38.49
N ILE A 199 -9.99 -14.24 -38.51
CA ILE A 199 -9.16 -14.27 -39.72
C ILE A 199 -9.63 -15.33 -40.72
N ARG A 200 -10.15 -16.46 -40.21
CA ARG A 200 -10.57 -17.62 -41.00
C ARG A 200 -12.06 -17.56 -41.36
N ASN A 201 -12.90 -17.01 -40.47
CA ASN A 201 -14.33 -16.87 -40.71
C ASN A 201 -14.78 -15.42 -40.45
N PRO A 202 -14.82 -14.56 -41.49
CA PRO A 202 -15.20 -13.15 -41.33
C PRO A 202 -16.62 -12.92 -40.79
N LYS A 203 -17.49 -13.94 -40.76
CA LYS A 203 -18.83 -13.85 -40.15
C LYS A 203 -18.79 -13.83 -38.63
N LEU A 204 -17.68 -14.28 -38.02
CA LEU A 204 -17.46 -14.20 -36.57
C LEU A 204 -16.73 -12.91 -36.25
N SER A 205 -17.41 -11.99 -35.57
CA SER A 205 -16.83 -10.71 -35.15
C SER A 205 -17.44 -10.20 -33.86
N VAL A 206 -16.68 -9.41 -33.12
CA VAL A 206 -17.14 -8.69 -31.91
C VAL A 206 -16.85 -7.20 -32.06
N ASN A 207 -17.75 -6.36 -31.58
CA ASN A 207 -17.53 -4.92 -31.46
C ASN A 207 -17.12 -4.62 -30.03
N ILE A 208 -15.97 -3.98 -29.86
CA ILE A 208 -15.47 -3.58 -28.54
C ILE A 208 -15.17 -2.10 -28.50
N LYS A 209 -15.12 -1.56 -27.29
CA LYS A 209 -14.57 -0.23 -27.00
C LYS A 209 -13.22 -0.38 -26.34
N ALA A 210 -12.19 0.25 -26.89
CA ALA A 210 -10.83 0.15 -26.35
C ALA A 210 -10.26 1.54 -26.06
N ALA A 211 -9.60 1.67 -24.92
CA ALA A 211 -8.82 2.85 -24.56
C ALA A 211 -7.46 2.85 -25.29
N VAL A 212 -7.11 3.96 -25.92
CA VAL A 212 -5.86 4.11 -26.68
C VAL A 212 -4.69 4.37 -25.72
N THR A 213 -3.72 3.48 -25.67
CA THR A 213 -2.55 3.56 -24.78
C THR A 213 -1.23 3.47 -25.54
N ASP A 214 -0.17 4.10 -25.04
CA ASP A 214 1.16 4.03 -25.65
C ASP A 214 1.84 2.68 -25.44
N ARG A 215 1.41 1.88 -24.45
CA ARG A 215 2.03 0.59 -24.13
C ARG A 215 1.08 -0.37 -23.43
N ILE A 216 1.06 -1.64 -23.88
CA ILE A 216 0.25 -2.73 -23.27
C ILE A 216 1.11 -3.70 -22.44
N THR A 217 2.27 -4.13 -22.94
CA THR A 217 3.17 -5.06 -22.23
C THR A 217 4.62 -4.56 -22.24
N GLN A 218 5.37 -4.75 -21.15
CA GLN A 218 6.81 -4.47 -21.08
C GLN A 218 7.70 -5.66 -21.48
N GLY A 219 7.24 -6.90 -21.29
CA GLY A 219 7.98 -8.12 -21.64
C GLY A 219 7.37 -8.84 -22.85
N LYS A 220 8.12 -9.77 -23.44
CA LYS A 220 7.67 -10.53 -24.62
C LYS A 220 6.67 -11.62 -24.21
N VAL A 221 5.52 -11.66 -24.87
CA VAL A 221 4.51 -12.70 -24.63
C VAL A 221 4.82 -13.90 -25.53
N SER A 222 4.93 -15.09 -24.91
CA SER A 222 5.27 -16.34 -25.60
C SER A 222 4.30 -16.63 -26.76
N VAL A 223 4.84 -17.08 -27.89
CA VAL A 223 4.07 -17.51 -29.07
C VAL A 223 4.03 -19.03 -29.15
N PRO A 224 2.90 -19.65 -29.57
CA PRO A 224 2.82 -21.10 -29.75
C PRO A 224 3.89 -21.61 -30.72
N SER A 225 4.71 -22.57 -30.26
CA SER A 225 5.76 -23.19 -31.08
C SER A 225 5.17 -24.09 -32.16
N LYS A 226 5.96 -24.46 -33.18
CA LYS A 226 5.53 -25.40 -34.24
C LYS A 226 4.99 -26.72 -33.68
N PHE A 227 5.65 -27.25 -32.65
CA PHE A 227 5.24 -28.48 -31.95
C PHE A 227 3.86 -28.36 -31.30
N ILE A 228 3.54 -27.23 -30.66
CA ILE A 228 2.22 -27.02 -30.05
C ILE A 228 1.13 -26.87 -31.13
N LYS A 229 1.46 -26.27 -32.26
CA LYS A 229 0.56 -26.18 -33.41
C LYS A 229 0.30 -27.56 -34.03
N GLU A 230 1.30 -28.42 -34.12
CA GLU A 230 1.18 -29.81 -34.57
C GLU A 230 0.27 -30.62 -33.63
N ILE A 231 0.52 -30.58 -32.31
CA ILE A 231 -0.34 -31.25 -31.30
C ILE A 231 -1.80 -30.75 -31.36
N ALA A 232 -1.99 -29.43 -31.50
CA ALA A 232 -3.33 -28.86 -31.64
C ALA A 232 -4.02 -29.39 -32.90
N SER A 233 -3.30 -29.43 -34.03
CA SER A 233 -3.81 -29.93 -35.31
C SER A 233 -4.16 -31.42 -35.26
N GLU A 234 -3.35 -32.26 -34.61
CA GLU A 234 -3.64 -33.69 -34.42
C GLU A 234 -4.92 -33.92 -33.60
N LYS A 235 -5.25 -32.99 -32.69
CA LYS A 235 -6.49 -33.01 -31.91
C LYS A 235 -7.67 -32.29 -32.59
N GLY A 236 -7.51 -31.87 -33.85
CA GLY A 236 -8.53 -31.12 -34.59
C GLY A 236 -8.78 -29.71 -34.04
N LEU A 237 -7.87 -29.16 -33.24
CA LEU A 237 -7.98 -27.84 -32.63
C LEU A 237 -7.33 -26.79 -33.51
N THR A 238 -8.04 -25.68 -33.71
CA THR A 238 -7.55 -24.57 -34.50
C THR A 238 -7.20 -23.39 -33.59
N LEU A 239 -5.90 -23.22 -33.29
CA LEU A 239 -5.45 -22.17 -32.36
C LEU A 239 -5.82 -20.75 -32.84
N ALA A 240 -6.21 -19.92 -31.88
CA ALA A 240 -6.56 -18.51 -32.08
C ALA A 240 -5.33 -17.62 -32.33
N ASP A 241 -4.16 -18.01 -31.81
CA ASP A 241 -2.88 -17.31 -32.04
C ASP A 241 -2.02 -18.08 -33.06
N ASP A 242 -1.83 -17.51 -34.25
CA ASP A 242 -0.99 -18.07 -35.30
C ASP A 242 0.51 -17.74 -35.12
N GLY A 243 0.89 -17.01 -34.07
CA GLY A 243 2.28 -16.71 -33.70
C GLY A 243 3.00 -15.77 -34.67
N CYS A 244 2.27 -14.89 -35.37
CA CYS A 244 2.86 -13.95 -36.33
C CYS A 244 3.72 -12.83 -35.70
N SER A 245 3.57 -12.51 -34.42
CA SER A 245 4.35 -11.50 -33.70
C SER A 245 4.49 -11.84 -32.21
N SER A 246 5.58 -11.42 -31.56
CA SER A 246 5.72 -11.48 -30.09
C SER A 246 5.01 -10.35 -29.35
N ASP A 247 4.68 -9.27 -30.07
CA ASP A 247 4.16 -8.04 -29.48
C ASP A 247 2.63 -8.11 -29.40
N ILE A 248 2.06 -7.43 -28.39
CA ILE A 248 0.62 -7.38 -28.15
C ILE A 248 0.10 -5.99 -28.55
N ASP A 249 -0.77 -5.99 -29.55
CA ASP A 249 -1.40 -4.80 -30.12
C ASP A 249 -2.67 -4.38 -29.38
N LEU A 250 -3.31 -5.36 -28.72
CA LEU A 250 -4.63 -5.23 -28.14
C LEU A 250 -4.75 -6.02 -26.83
N LEU A 251 -5.32 -5.43 -25.80
CA LEU A 251 -5.68 -6.10 -24.55
C LEU A 251 -7.18 -6.06 -24.40
N ILE A 252 -7.80 -7.21 -24.16
CA ILE A 252 -9.22 -7.29 -23.85
C ILE A 252 -9.37 -7.54 -22.36
N GLY A 253 -10.06 -6.63 -21.69
CA GLY A 253 -10.42 -6.75 -20.29
C GLY A 253 -11.72 -7.52 -20.08
N SER A 254 -12.10 -7.66 -18.82
CA SER A 254 -13.34 -8.29 -18.37
C SER A 254 -14.60 -7.62 -18.92
N ASP A 255 -14.49 -6.41 -19.47
CA ASP A 255 -15.58 -5.68 -20.13
C ASP A 255 -16.10 -6.39 -21.39
N PHE A 256 -15.26 -7.12 -22.13
CA PHE A 256 -15.67 -7.85 -23.34
C PHE A 256 -15.26 -9.33 -23.37
N ILE A 257 -14.52 -9.84 -22.38
CA ILE A 257 -14.08 -11.25 -22.32
C ILE A 257 -15.25 -12.25 -22.44
N CYS A 258 -16.40 -11.96 -21.81
CA CYS A 258 -17.55 -12.87 -21.82
C CYS A 258 -18.22 -12.98 -23.20
N GLU A 259 -18.04 -11.99 -24.08
CA GLU A 259 -18.54 -12.02 -25.47
C GLU A 259 -17.59 -12.75 -26.42
N ILE A 260 -16.33 -12.96 -26.00
CA ILE A 260 -15.27 -13.56 -26.80
C ILE A 260 -15.08 -15.04 -26.49
N LEU A 261 -15.11 -15.42 -25.21
CA LEU A 261 -14.91 -16.81 -24.78
C LEU A 261 -16.20 -17.63 -24.90
N GLY A 262 -16.08 -18.85 -25.43
CA GLY A 262 -17.14 -19.84 -25.49
C GLY A 262 -17.19 -20.75 -24.26
N GLU A 263 -18.26 -21.54 -24.15
CA GLU A 263 -18.52 -22.39 -22.97
C GLU A 263 -17.62 -23.64 -22.88
N ARG A 264 -16.89 -23.98 -23.95
CA ARG A 264 -16.11 -25.22 -24.05
C ARG A 264 -14.66 -25.02 -23.62
N ASN A 265 -14.25 -25.76 -22.58
CA ASN A 265 -12.87 -25.86 -22.11
C ASN A 265 -12.35 -27.29 -22.30
N LEU A 266 -11.14 -27.43 -22.84
CA LEU A 266 -10.52 -28.71 -23.14
C LEU A 266 -9.12 -28.76 -22.52
N LYS A 267 -8.90 -29.65 -21.55
CA LYS A 267 -7.57 -29.85 -20.95
C LYS A 267 -6.69 -30.65 -21.90
N ILE A 268 -5.55 -30.08 -22.28
CA ILE A 268 -4.53 -30.78 -23.09
C ILE A 268 -3.58 -31.55 -22.17
N SER A 269 -3.21 -30.99 -21.02
CA SER A 269 -2.39 -31.62 -19.99
C SER A 269 -2.84 -31.20 -18.58
N LYS A 270 -2.13 -31.66 -17.54
CA LYS A 270 -2.40 -31.30 -16.14
C LYS A 270 -2.36 -29.78 -15.90
N ARG A 271 -1.51 -29.05 -16.63
CA ARG A 271 -1.31 -27.60 -16.49
C ARG A 271 -1.54 -26.80 -17.78
N LEU A 272 -1.99 -27.43 -18.86
CA LEU A 272 -2.28 -26.77 -20.15
C LEU A 272 -3.74 -26.98 -20.55
N MET A 273 -4.44 -25.90 -20.85
CA MET A 273 -5.84 -25.88 -21.25
C MET A 273 -6.03 -25.07 -22.53
N VAL A 274 -7.04 -25.46 -23.28
CA VAL A 274 -7.57 -24.71 -24.40
C VAL A 274 -9.02 -24.33 -24.14
N THR A 275 -9.38 -23.10 -24.47
CA THR A 275 -10.73 -22.56 -24.34
C THR A 275 -11.21 -22.08 -25.70
N ASN A 276 -12.42 -22.48 -26.10
CA ASN A 276 -12.99 -22.02 -27.36
C ASN A 276 -13.28 -20.50 -27.30
N SER A 277 -13.13 -19.81 -28.43
CA SER A 277 -13.47 -18.40 -28.56
C SER A 277 -13.93 -18.06 -29.98
N ILE A 278 -14.48 -16.86 -30.18
CA ILE A 278 -14.82 -16.33 -31.50
C ILE A 278 -13.64 -16.27 -32.47
N PHE A 279 -12.39 -16.23 -31.98
CA PHE A 279 -11.16 -16.16 -32.79
C PHE A 279 -10.53 -17.55 -33.03
N GLY A 280 -11.05 -18.59 -32.40
CA GLY A 280 -10.51 -19.94 -32.41
C GLY A 280 -10.19 -20.44 -31.00
N GLU A 281 -9.39 -21.49 -30.91
CA GLU A 281 -9.04 -22.15 -29.66
C GLU A 281 -7.89 -21.39 -28.95
N ILE A 282 -8.17 -20.79 -27.79
CA ILE A 282 -7.21 -19.99 -27.00
C ILE A 282 -6.44 -20.91 -26.05
N LEU A 283 -5.12 -20.87 -26.12
CA LEU A 283 -4.22 -21.69 -25.30
C LEU A 283 -3.83 -20.96 -24.01
N GLN A 284 -3.86 -21.65 -22.86
CA GLN A 284 -3.41 -21.11 -21.59
C GLN A 284 -2.76 -22.16 -20.68
N GLY A 285 -1.76 -21.76 -19.92
CA GLY A 285 -1.07 -22.61 -18.95
C GLY A 285 0.31 -23.07 -19.42
N ARG A 286 0.84 -24.15 -18.82
CA ARG A 286 2.24 -24.56 -18.95
C ARG A 286 2.39 -25.97 -19.53
N ILE A 287 3.44 -26.15 -20.34
CA ILE A 287 3.75 -27.45 -20.97
C ILE A 287 4.40 -28.42 -19.97
N ASN A 288 5.42 -27.99 -19.22
CA ASN A 288 6.20 -28.88 -18.33
C ASN A 288 5.91 -28.65 -16.84
N ASP A 289 5.99 -29.71 -16.04
CA ASP A 289 5.72 -29.68 -14.60
C ASP A 289 6.95 -29.27 -13.74
N GLU A 290 8.18 -29.30 -14.27
CA GLU A 290 9.41 -29.36 -13.45
C GLU A 290 10.43 -28.18 -13.57
N GLY A 291 10.32 -27.24 -14.51
CA GLY A 291 11.32 -26.14 -14.59
C GLY A 291 11.02 -24.89 -13.76
N LYS A 292 12.03 -24.03 -13.61
CA LYS A 292 11.92 -22.72 -12.96
C LYS A 292 11.28 -21.68 -13.90
N VAL A 293 10.39 -20.85 -13.36
CA VAL A 293 9.83 -19.67 -14.04
C VAL A 293 10.85 -18.55 -13.96
N ASN A 294 11.33 -18.03 -15.09
CA ASN A 294 12.32 -16.95 -15.12
C ASN A 294 11.68 -15.54 -15.13
N GLU A 295 10.42 -15.41 -15.56
CA GLU A 295 9.68 -14.14 -15.54
C GLU A 295 8.21 -14.37 -15.17
N ILE A 296 7.66 -13.53 -14.29
CA ILE A 296 6.24 -13.49 -13.94
C ILE A 296 5.71 -12.15 -14.46
N GLN A 297 4.83 -12.18 -15.45
CA GLN A 297 4.08 -11.01 -15.89
C GLN A 297 2.73 -11.03 -15.20
N VAL A 298 2.40 -9.94 -14.53
CA VAL A 298 1.09 -9.75 -13.93
C VAL A 298 0.62 -8.36 -14.34
N ASN A 299 -0.61 -8.26 -14.83
CA ASN A 299 -1.30 -7.01 -15.12
C ASN A 299 -2.60 -7.04 -14.30
N TYR A 300 -2.87 -5.99 -13.53
CA TYR A 300 -4.12 -5.80 -12.81
C TYR A 300 -4.54 -4.37 -13.07
N LEU A 301 -5.69 -4.14 -13.71
CA LEU A 301 -6.20 -2.81 -14.08
C LEU A 301 -7.67 -2.75 -13.67
N SER A 302 -8.02 -1.88 -12.72
CA SER A 302 -9.40 -1.70 -12.24
C SER A 302 -9.90 -0.30 -12.58
N VAL A 303 -10.88 -0.20 -13.48
CA VAL A 303 -11.60 1.03 -13.82
C VAL A 303 -12.76 1.20 -12.85
N MET A 304 -12.77 2.34 -12.18
CA MET A 304 -13.90 2.78 -11.38
C MET A 304 -14.53 4.01 -12.04
N ASP A 305 -15.84 3.96 -12.23
CA ASP A 305 -16.61 5.05 -12.81
C ASP A 305 -16.59 6.24 -11.83
N GLY A 306 -16.00 7.36 -12.28
CA GLY A 306 -15.58 8.50 -11.45
C GLY A 306 -16.71 9.38 -10.88
N LYS A 307 -17.83 8.79 -10.46
CA LYS A 307 -18.94 9.48 -9.80
C LYS A 307 -19.19 9.06 -8.34
N MET A 308 -18.22 8.41 -7.70
CA MET A 308 -18.33 8.02 -6.29
C MET A 308 -17.43 8.86 -5.39
N ASP A 309 -17.95 9.12 -4.18
CA ASP A 309 -17.50 9.97 -3.06
C ASP A 309 -16.13 9.48 -2.46
N TYR A 310 -15.12 9.26 -3.31
CA TYR A 310 -13.77 8.81 -2.92
C TYR A 310 -13.01 9.87 -2.13
N ASP A 311 -13.33 11.15 -2.33
CA ASP A 311 -12.62 12.27 -1.72
C ASP A 311 -12.70 12.23 -0.19
N LYS A 312 -13.85 11.91 0.40
CA LYS A 312 -14.00 11.83 1.86
C LYS A 312 -13.25 10.66 2.49
N ILE A 313 -13.11 9.54 1.77
CA ILE A 313 -12.38 8.37 2.24
C ILE A 313 -10.89 8.66 2.18
N ASN A 314 -10.41 9.19 1.06
CA ASN A 314 -9.01 9.58 0.91
C ASN A 314 -8.63 10.68 1.91
N GLU A 315 -9.44 11.72 2.10
CA GLU A 315 -9.24 12.74 3.14
C GLU A 315 -9.15 12.09 4.54
N PHE A 316 -10.09 11.21 4.90
CA PHE A 316 -10.08 10.54 6.21
C PHE A 316 -8.79 9.74 6.44
N TRP A 317 -8.27 9.02 5.44
CA TRP A 317 -7.04 8.24 5.56
C TRP A 317 -5.76 9.08 5.41
N GLU A 318 -5.76 10.12 4.58
CA GLU A 318 -4.65 11.07 4.43
C GLU A 318 -4.42 11.87 5.71
N LEU A 319 -5.49 12.21 6.43
CA LEU A 319 -5.40 12.88 7.73
C LEU A 319 -4.71 12.00 8.80
N GLU A 320 -4.84 10.67 8.73
CA GLU A 320 -4.09 9.75 9.60
C GLU A 320 -2.61 9.63 9.20
N ASN A 321 -2.28 9.96 7.96
CA ASN A 321 -0.91 9.96 7.41
C ASN A 321 -0.15 11.28 7.64
N MET A 322 -0.78 12.32 8.22
CA MET A 322 -0.12 13.59 8.53
C MET A 322 1.16 13.40 9.35
N GLY A 323 2.27 13.91 8.82
CA GLY A 323 3.63 13.80 9.36
C GLY A 323 4.42 12.55 8.96
N ILE A 324 3.87 11.64 8.15
CA ILE A 324 4.42 10.28 7.89
C ILE A 324 4.65 10.02 6.38
N ASN A 325 4.48 11.02 5.51
CA ASN A 325 4.60 10.88 4.05
C ASN A 325 6.04 11.04 3.54
N SER A 326 6.37 10.35 2.44
CA SER A 326 7.61 10.51 1.68
C SER A 326 7.53 11.72 0.73
N GLN A 327 8.62 12.48 0.61
CA GLN A 327 8.72 13.71 -0.18
C GLN A 327 8.23 13.59 -1.64
N GLU A 328 7.43 14.56 -2.07
CA GLU A 328 7.02 14.79 -3.46
C GLU A 328 8.07 15.57 -4.27
N ASN A 329 7.80 15.74 -5.57
CA ASN A 329 8.75 16.15 -6.61
C ASN A 329 9.16 17.63 -6.53
N ILE A 330 10.19 17.92 -5.72
CA ILE A 330 10.72 19.25 -5.34
C ILE A 330 10.92 20.23 -6.53
N ASN A 331 11.31 19.74 -7.71
CA ASN A 331 11.68 20.60 -8.83
C ASN A 331 10.51 21.38 -9.45
N LEU A 332 9.31 20.79 -9.52
CA LEU A 332 8.14 21.46 -10.08
C LEU A 332 7.59 22.53 -9.13
N GLU A 333 7.67 22.29 -7.82
CA GLU A 333 7.20 23.21 -6.78
C GLU A 333 7.98 24.53 -6.79
N MET A 334 9.31 24.45 -6.93
CA MET A 334 10.18 25.63 -7.02
C MET A 334 9.83 26.51 -8.22
N GLN A 335 9.61 25.92 -9.40
CA GLN A 335 9.26 26.68 -10.61
C GLN A 335 7.93 27.41 -10.48
N ILE A 336 6.93 26.83 -9.79
CA ILE A 336 5.63 27.47 -9.57
C ILE A 336 5.77 28.65 -8.59
N LEU A 337 6.58 28.50 -7.54
CA LEU A 337 6.90 29.57 -6.59
C LEU A 337 7.61 30.74 -7.27
N GLU A 338 8.63 30.48 -8.10
CA GLU A 338 9.34 31.52 -8.85
C GLU A 338 8.39 32.29 -9.78
N LYS A 339 7.59 31.58 -10.58
CA LYS A 339 6.56 32.20 -11.43
C LYS A 339 5.56 33.04 -10.65
N PHE A 340 5.19 32.60 -9.44
CA PHE A 340 4.29 33.37 -8.58
C PHE A 340 4.95 34.67 -8.12
N GLU A 341 6.19 34.61 -7.65
CA GLU A 341 6.93 35.78 -7.17
C GLU A 341 7.15 36.80 -8.31
N GLU A 342 7.52 36.37 -9.51
CA GLU A 342 7.64 37.23 -10.69
C GLU A 342 6.33 37.92 -11.10
N ASN A 343 5.20 37.22 -10.95
CA ASN A 343 3.90 37.75 -11.35
C ASN A 343 3.21 38.58 -10.26
N THR A 344 3.77 38.62 -9.04
CA THR A 344 3.16 39.27 -7.88
C THR A 344 3.79 40.64 -7.64
N THR A 345 2.95 41.66 -7.50
CA THR A 345 3.36 43.05 -7.27
C THR A 345 2.66 43.62 -6.05
N TYR A 346 3.39 44.40 -5.24
CA TYR A 346 2.85 45.06 -4.06
C TYR A 346 2.52 46.53 -4.37
N THR A 347 1.27 46.94 -4.17
CA THR A 347 0.76 48.28 -4.51
C THR A 347 0.78 49.25 -3.33
N ASN A 348 1.71 49.07 -2.39
CA ASN A 348 1.82 49.81 -1.10
C ASN A 348 0.62 49.66 -0.13
N VAL A 349 -0.48 49.05 -0.57
CA VAL A 349 -1.66 48.77 0.24
C VAL A 349 -2.03 47.29 0.21
N ARG A 350 -1.74 46.59 -0.89
CA ARG A 350 -2.08 45.17 -1.08
C ARG A 350 -1.21 44.50 -2.13
N TYR A 351 -1.23 43.18 -2.13
CA TYR A 351 -0.62 42.39 -3.19
C TYR A 351 -1.58 42.16 -4.35
N GLU A 352 -1.04 42.15 -5.58
CA GLU A 352 -1.76 41.78 -6.80
C GLU A 352 -0.97 40.75 -7.59
N THR A 353 -1.62 39.68 -8.04
CA THR A 353 -0.97 38.57 -8.76
C THR A 353 -1.76 38.15 -10.00
N LYS A 354 -1.16 37.28 -10.81
CA LYS A 354 -1.82 36.60 -11.93
C LYS A 354 -2.35 35.23 -11.51
N LEU A 355 -3.26 34.67 -12.29
CA LEU A 355 -3.63 33.26 -12.17
C LEU A 355 -2.46 32.37 -12.59
N LEU A 356 -2.33 31.20 -11.96
CA LEU A 356 -1.21 30.27 -12.18
C LEU A 356 -1.48 29.34 -13.36
N TRP A 357 -1.35 29.84 -14.58
CA TRP A 357 -1.61 29.08 -15.80
C TRP A 357 -0.62 27.92 -16.03
N LYS A 358 -1.16 26.74 -16.38
CA LYS A 358 -0.41 25.56 -16.84
C LYS A 358 -0.03 25.67 -18.31
N ASP A 359 -1.05 25.94 -19.11
CA ASP A 359 -1.03 25.93 -20.56
C ASP A 359 -1.62 27.25 -21.08
N ASP A 360 -1.67 27.39 -22.41
CA ASP A 360 -2.24 28.57 -23.06
C ASP A 360 -3.74 28.74 -22.72
N GLN A 361 -4.10 29.98 -22.38
CA GLN A 361 -5.46 30.41 -22.03
C GLN A 361 -6.45 30.24 -23.20
N SER A 362 -5.94 30.13 -24.43
CA SER A 362 -6.74 29.96 -25.66
C SER A 362 -7.60 28.70 -25.68
N GLN A 363 -7.28 27.69 -24.86
CA GLN A 363 -8.05 26.45 -24.74
C GLN A 363 -9.32 26.60 -23.89
N LEU A 364 -9.42 27.66 -23.08
CA LEU A 364 -10.54 27.85 -22.16
C LEU A 364 -11.76 28.41 -22.89
N ASN A 365 -12.75 27.55 -23.09
CA ASN A 365 -14.03 27.95 -23.67
C ASN A 365 -14.92 28.68 -22.66
N ASN A 366 -15.77 29.57 -23.18
CA ASN A 366 -16.77 30.29 -22.40
C ASN A 366 -17.79 29.30 -21.77
N ASN A 367 -18.13 29.49 -20.49
CA ASN A 367 -19.00 28.63 -19.70
C ASN A 367 -20.36 29.29 -19.34
N TYR A 368 -20.78 30.28 -20.13
CA TYR A 368 -21.96 31.11 -19.89
C TYR A 368 -23.26 30.30 -19.76
N GLU A 369 -23.56 29.39 -20.70
CA GLU A 369 -24.81 28.60 -20.65
C GLU A 369 -24.95 27.79 -19.35
N ILE A 370 -23.85 27.18 -18.87
CA ILE A 370 -23.86 26.41 -17.62
C ILE A 370 -24.02 27.34 -16.42
N ALA A 371 -23.28 28.44 -16.38
CA ALA A 371 -23.39 29.45 -15.32
C ALA A 371 -24.80 30.03 -15.25
N LYS A 372 -25.41 30.34 -16.40
CA LYS A 372 -26.78 30.83 -16.53
C LYS A 372 -27.77 29.82 -15.97
N LYS A 373 -27.73 28.56 -16.44
CA LYS A 373 -28.61 27.50 -15.94
C LYS A 373 -28.49 27.30 -14.42
N ARG A 374 -27.28 27.36 -13.87
CA ARG A 374 -27.06 27.23 -12.42
C ARG A 374 -27.54 28.44 -11.63
N LEU A 375 -27.44 29.65 -12.18
CA LEU A 375 -28.04 30.85 -11.58
C LEU A 375 -29.57 30.71 -11.49
N PHE A 376 -30.22 30.18 -12.53
CA PHE A 376 -31.67 29.93 -12.49
C PHE A 376 -32.06 28.92 -11.39
N ASN A 377 -31.33 27.81 -11.27
CA ASN A 377 -31.55 26.85 -10.18
C ASN A 377 -31.34 27.50 -8.79
N LEU A 378 -30.35 28.38 -8.66
CA LEU A 378 -30.11 29.12 -7.43
C LEU A 378 -31.25 30.12 -7.13
N ASN A 379 -31.81 30.75 -8.16
CA ASN A 379 -32.97 31.62 -8.05
C ASN A 379 -34.23 30.86 -7.59
N ASP A 380 -34.46 29.63 -8.05
CA ASP A 380 -35.55 28.80 -7.52
C ASP A 380 -35.35 28.48 -6.03
N LYS A 381 -34.11 28.36 -5.57
CA LYS A 381 -33.79 28.24 -4.15
C LYS A 381 -34.06 29.56 -3.40
N PHE A 382 -33.69 30.70 -3.96
CA PHE A 382 -33.98 32.03 -3.39
C PHE A 382 -35.48 32.30 -3.25
N LYS A 383 -36.30 31.83 -4.19
CA LYS A 383 -37.77 31.92 -4.09
C LYS A 383 -38.32 31.14 -2.89
N ARG A 384 -37.69 30.00 -2.55
CA ARG A 384 -38.07 29.16 -1.40
C ARG A 384 -37.49 29.68 -0.07
N ASP A 385 -36.30 30.25 -0.10
CA ASP A 385 -35.58 30.77 1.06
C ASP A 385 -35.20 32.24 0.87
N LYS A 386 -36.10 33.13 1.34
CA LYS A 386 -35.91 34.58 1.26
C LYS A 386 -34.73 35.08 2.09
N ASN A 387 -34.42 34.44 3.21
CA ASN A 387 -33.30 34.83 4.07
C ASN A 387 -31.97 34.57 3.37
N LEU A 388 -31.83 33.43 2.70
CA LEU A 388 -30.66 33.13 1.90
C LEU A 388 -30.46 34.17 0.79
N TYR A 389 -31.53 34.58 0.11
CA TYR A 389 -31.48 35.61 -0.91
C TYR A 389 -30.98 36.96 -0.38
N LEU A 390 -31.57 37.44 0.73
CA LEU A 390 -31.19 38.72 1.33
C LEU A 390 -29.71 38.74 1.72
N ASN A 391 -29.22 37.67 2.36
CA ASN A 391 -27.80 37.52 2.67
C ASN A 391 -26.92 37.54 1.41
N TYR A 392 -27.32 36.84 0.35
CA TYR A 392 -26.57 36.80 -0.92
C TYR A 392 -26.49 38.18 -1.57
N LYS A 393 -27.61 38.91 -1.60
CA LYS A 393 -27.72 40.27 -2.14
C LYS A 393 -26.82 41.23 -1.37
N GLU A 394 -26.89 41.20 -0.04
CA GLU A 394 -26.07 42.04 0.83
C GLU A 394 -24.58 41.78 0.62
N ILE A 395 -24.17 40.50 0.54
CA ILE A 395 -22.77 40.14 0.27
C ILE A 395 -22.29 40.72 -1.07
N ILE A 396 -23.05 40.57 -2.15
CA ILE A 396 -22.65 41.07 -3.48
C ILE A 396 -22.61 42.60 -3.50
N GLN A 397 -23.60 43.27 -2.90
CA GLN A 397 -23.64 44.73 -2.81
C GLN A 397 -22.46 45.28 -2.00
N GLN A 398 -22.13 44.63 -0.88
CA GLN A 398 -20.97 44.99 -0.07
C GLN A 398 -19.66 44.74 -0.84
N GLN A 399 -19.54 43.62 -1.57
CA GLN A 399 -18.36 43.34 -2.40
C GLN A 399 -18.18 44.33 -3.56
N LEU A 400 -19.27 44.83 -4.15
CA LEU A 400 -19.24 45.91 -5.14
C LEU A 400 -18.75 47.22 -4.51
N LYS A 401 -19.31 47.58 -3.34
CA LYS A 401 -18.92 48.79 -2.59
C LYS A 401 -17.45 48.76 -2.16
N ASP A 402 -16.96 47.60 -1.73
CA ASP A 402 -15.57 47.39 -1.28
C ASP A 402 -14.58 47.26 -2.45
N GLY A 403 -15.06 47.30 -3.71
CA GLY A 403 -14.20 47.12 -4.89
C GLY A 403 -13.56 45.72 -4.96
N ILE A 404 -14.25 44.71 -4.42
CA ILE A 404 -13.90 43.29 -4.53
C ILE A 404 -14.43 42.72 -5.85
N VAL A 405 -15.60 43.20 -6.26
CA VAL A 405 -16.30 42.84 -7.50
C VAL A 405 -16.48 44.11 -8.34
N GLU A 406 -16.44 43.98 -9.67
CA GLU A 406 -16.79 45.05 -10.60
C GLU A 406 -17.76 44.57 -11.69
N TYR A 407 -18.46 45.51 -12.32
CA TYR A 407 -19.30 45.21 -13.47
C TYR A 407 -18.44 44.86 -14.69
N ALA A 408 -18.87 43.87 -15.47
CA ALA A 408 -18.27 43.59 -16.75
C ALA A 408 -18.72 44.62 -17.80
N ASN A 409 -17.80 45.03 -18.67
CA ASN A 409 -18.08 46.00 -19.74
C ASN A 409 -18.83 45.41 -20.96
N CYS A 410 -19.18 44.12 -20.97
CA CYS A 410 -19.91 43.46 -22.07
C CYS A 410 -21.24 42.89 -21.57
N GLU A 411 -22.26 42.90 -22.43
CA GLU A 411 -23.50 42.17 -22.16
C GLU A 411 -23.22 40.66 -22.12
N PRO A 412 -23.68 39.96 -21.08
CA PRO A 412 -23.27 38.58 -20.85
C PRO A 412 -23.87 37.63 -21.91
N ASN A 413 -23.01 37.07 -22.76
CA ASN A 413 -23.38 36.09 -23.78
C ASN A 413 -22.24 35.07 -24.03
N ASN A 414 -22.49 34.05 -24.86
CA ASN A 414 -21.50 33.01 -25.21
C ASN A 414 -20.29 33.52 -25.99
N THR A 415 -20.38 34.71 -26.60
CA THR A 415 -19.30 35.33 -27.36
C THR A 415 -18.44 36.28 -26.52
N CYS A 416 -18.85 36.62 -25.29
CA CYS A 416 -18.02 37.44 -24.41
C CYS A 416 -16.69 36.70 -24.12
N PRO A 417 -15.55 37.39 -24.24
CA PRO A 417 -14.25 36.78 -23.97
C PRO A 417 -14.11 36.44 -22.49
N GLY A 418 -13.53 35.27 -22.22
CA GLY A 418 -13.22 34.80 -20.86
C GLY A 418 -14.15 33.70 -20.36
N TYR A 419 -14.30 33.59 -19.05
CA TYR A 419 -14.92 32.43 -18.41
C TYR A 419 -15.92 32.83 -17.32
N PHE A 420 -17.10 32.18 -17.33
CA PHE A 420 -18.18 32.40 -16.38
C PHE A 420 -18.24 31.26 -15.35
N MET A 421 -17.90 31.58 -14.12
CA MET A 421 -17.97 30.67 -12.99
C MET A 421 -19.40 30.62 -12.44
N PRO A 422 -20.05 29.44 -12.38
CA PRO A 422 -21.23 29.27 -11.57
C PRO A 422 -20.92 29.50 -10.09
N HIS A 423 -21.90 29.90 -9.29
CA HIS A 423 -21.69 30.09 -7.86
C HIS A 423 -22.83 29.50 -7.03
N HIS A 424 -22.54 29.19 -5.77
CA HIS A 424 -23.49 28.66 -4.80
C HIS A 424 -23.16 29.13 -3.37
N ALA A 425 -24.15 29.03 -2.49
CA ALA A 425 -23.99 29.31 -1.07
C ALA A 425 -23.37 28.11 -0.35
N VAL A 426 -22.33 28.37 0.45
CA VAL A 426 -21.84 27.48 1.50
C VAL A 426 -22.31 28.05 2.83
N ILE A 427 -23.19 27.33 3.52
CA ILE A 427 -23.76 27.75 4.80
C ILE A 427 -22.96 27.10 5.93
N ARG A 428 -22.40 27.91 6.82
CA ARG A 428 -21.71 27.48 8.04
C ARG A 428 -22.45 28.03 9.24
N GLU A 429 -23.50 27.34 9.67
CA GLU A 429 -24.41 27.79 10.75
C GLU A 429 -23.68 28.08 12.06
N GLN A 430 -22.54 27.43 12.29
CA GLN A 430 -21.69 27.58 13.47
C GLN A 430 -20.75 28.80 13.46
N LYS A 431 -20.68 29.59 12.38
CA LYS A 431 -19.91 30.85 12.36
C LYS A 431 -20.80 32.03 12.73
N GLU A 432 -20.42 32.77 13.76
CA GLU A 432 -21.14 33.97 14.23
C GLU A 432 -21.27 35.06 13.17
N THR A 433 -20.20 35.36 12.41
CA THR A 433 -20.13 36.58 11.58
C THR A 433 -20.32 36.37 10.08
N THR A 434 -20.40 35.12 9.59
CA THR A 434 -20.57 34.86 8.14
C THR A 434 -21.17 33.49 7.93
N LYS A 435 -22.45 33.36 8.28
CA LYS A 435 -23.21 32.12 8.11
C LYS A 435 -23.30 31.69 6.65
N VAL A 436 -23.26 32.62 5.69
CA VAL A 436 -23.30 32.35 4.25
C VAL A 436 -22.02 32.84 3.58
N ARG A 437 -21.35 31.97 2.81
CA ARG A 437 -20.23 32.31 1.93
C ARG A 437 -20.59 31.98 0.48
N ILE A 438 -20.20 32.84 -0.46
CA ILE A 438 -20.35 32.59 -1.90
C ILE A 438 -19.12 31.83 -2.39
N CYS A 439 -19.31 30.63 -2.92
CA CYS A 439 -18.26 29.81 -3.50
C CYS A 439 -18.49 29.65 -5.01
N PHE A 440 -17.42 29.75 -5.80
CA PHE A 440 -17.47 29.65 -7.25
C PHE A 440 -17.01 28.27 -7.72
N ASP A 441 -17.72 27.67 -8.68
CA ASP A 441 -17.35 26.38 -9.28
C ASP A 441 -16.48 26.60 -10.51
N ALA A 442 -15.17 26.78 -10.28
CA ALA A 442 -14.17 26.88 -11.34
C ALA A 442 -13.82 25.52 -11.98
N SER A 443 -14.40 24.41 -11.50
CA SER A 443 -14.27 23.07 -12.09
C SER A 443 -15.42 22.73 -13.04
N SER A 444 -16.44 23.58 -13.12
CA SER A 444 -17.54 23.45 -14.07
C SER A 444 -17.01 23.36 -15.50
N LYS A 445 -17.57 22.49 -16.35
CA LYS A 445 -17.22 22.41 -17.77
C LYS A 445 -18.31 21.70 -18.56
N SER A 446 -18.44 22.06 -19.84
CA SER A 446 -19.25 21.29 -20.79
C SER A 446 -18.58 19.93 -21.08
N LYS A 447 -19.37 18.93 -21.51
CA LYS A 447 -18.83 17.61 -21.82
C LYS A 447 -17.75 17.70 -22.90
N GLY A 448 -16.56 17.17 -22.61
CA GLY A 448 -15.40 17.18 -23.51
C GLY A 448 -14.63 18.51 -23.55
N GLN A 449 -15.00 19.50 -22.74
CA GLN A 449 -14.27 20.77 -22.59
C GLN A 449 -13.39 20.76 -21.34
N VAL A 450 -12.46 21.71 -21.25
CA VAL A 450 -11.64 21.95 -20.04
C VAL A 450 -12.29 23.02 -19.15
N SER A 451 -12.12 22.89 -17.84
CA SER A 451 -12.51 23.92 -16.86
C SER A 451 -11.38 24.89 -16.58
N LEU A 452 -11.69 25.99 -15.89
CA LEU A 452 -10.67 26.92 -15.41
C LEU A 452 -9.65 26.21 -14.49
N ASN A 453 -10.12 25.40 -13.52
CA ASN A 453 -9.23 24.69 -12.61
C ASN A 453 -8.33 23.65 -13.32
N ASP A 454 -8.76 23.07 -14.44
CA ASP A 454 -7.92 22.13 -15.21
C ASP A 454 -6.67 22.83 -15.75
N LEU A 455 -6.81 24.08 -16.20
CA LEU A 455 -5.75 24.90 -16.80
C LEU A 455 -4.90 25.68 -15.77
N LEU A 456 -5.22 25.59 -14.49
CA LEU A 456 -4.48 26.26 -13.42
C LEU A 456 -3.67 25.25 -12.59
N TYR A 457 -2.42 25.60 -12.27
CA TYR A 457 -1.66 24.93 -11.23
C TYR A 457 -2.33 25.20 -9.89
N SER A 458 -2.65 24.15 -9.14
CA SER A 458 -3.07 24.29 -7.73
C SER A 458 -1.97 24.94 -6.87
N GLY A 459 -0.71 24.82 -7.32
CA GLY A 459 0.47 25.16 -6.55
C GLY A 459 0.81 24.09 -5.51
N PRO A 460 2.07 24.06 -5.02
CA PRO A 460 2.45 23.22 -3.91
C PRO A 460 1.65 23.58 -2.65
N ASN A 461 1.43 22.62 -1.75
CA ASN A 461 0.78 22.93 -0.49
C ASN A 461 1.75 23.68 0.43
N LEU A 462 1.62 25.01 0.47
CA LEU A 462 2.39 25.86 1.37
C LEU A 462 1.74 26.04 2.74
N ASN A 463 0.52 25.51 2.95
CA ASN A 463 -0.07 25.59 4.26
C ASN A 463 0.75 24.74 5.23
N PRO A 464 1.08 25.27 6.42
CA PRO A 464 1.73 24.51 7.46
C PRO A 464 0.88 23.30 7.81
N GLU A 465 1.54 22.19 8.16
CA GLU A 465 0.82 20.99 8.55
C GLU A 465 -0.01 21.25 9.81
N LEU A 466 -1.30 20.94 9.75
CA LEU A 466 -2.27 21.23 10.81
C LEU A 466 -1.81 20.67 12.17
N LEU A 467 -1.33 19.42 12.20
CA LEU A 467 -0.81 18.80 13.42
C LEU A 467 0.35 19.61 14.01
N ARG A 468 1.29 20.08 13.20
CA ARG A 468 2.44 20.88 13.64
C ARG A 468 2.00 22.16 14.35
N ILE A 469 0.99 22.84 13.82
CA ILE A 469 0.47 24.09 14.38
C ILE A 469 -0.17 23.82 15.75
N VAL A 470 -1.03 22.80 15.84
CA VAL A 470 -1.66 22.41 17.10
C VAL A 470 -0.61 21.99 18.14
N LEU A 471 0.42 21.23 17.74
CA LEU A 471 1.51 20.84 18.62
C LEU A 471 2.30 22.06 19.14
N LYS A 472 2.58 23.04 18.28
CA LYS A 472 3.28 24.28 18.68
C LYS A 472 2.42 25.22 19.52
N PHE A 473 1.11 25.25 19.26
CA PHE A 473 0.14 26.03 20.04
C PHE A 473 0.07 25.57 21.49
N ARG A 474 0.54 24.36 21.80
CA ARG A 474 0.59 23.77 23.14
C ARG A 474 1.88 24.06 23.93
N ILE A 475 2.84 24.79 23.37
CA ILE A 475 4.13 25.00 24.02
C ILE A 475 4.04 26.05 25.14
N GLY A 476 3.69 27.28 24.79
CA GLY A 476 3.84 28.41 25.70
C GLY A 476 2.67 28.56 26.66
N LYS A 477 2.90 29.18 27.82
CA LYS A 477 1.88 29.39 28.86
C LYS A 477 0.68 30.24 28.44
N ILE A 478 0.89 31.29 27.64
CA ILE A 478 -0.15 32.21 27.17
C ILE A 478 -0.44 31.92 25.70
N ALA A 479 -1.67 31.50 25.39
CA ALA A 479 -2.10 31.26 24.03
C ALA A 479 -2.89 32.45 23.46
N MET A 480 -2.76 32.67 22.16
CA MET A 480 -3.51 33.67 21.41
C MET A 480 -3.98 33.09 20.07
N CYS A 481 -5.19 33.42 19.65
CA CYS A 481 -5.64 33.18 18.28
C CYS A 481 -6.39 34.37 17.69
N ALA A 482 -6.39 34.49 16.37
CA ALA A 482 -7.09 35.53 15.61
C ALA A 482 -7.45 35.02 14.21
N ASP A 483 -8.43 35.65 13.55
CA ASP A 483 -8.74 35.40 12.13
C ASP A 483 -8.25 36.57 11.24
N ILE A 484 -7.72 36.25 10.07
CA ILE A 484 -7.47 37.23 9.01
C ILE A 484 -8.82 37.60 8.39
N GLN A 485 -9.15 38.88 8.43
CA GLN A 485 -10.37 39.40 7.82
C GLN A 485 -10.37 39.12 6.30
N ARG A 486 -11.27 38.24 5.85
CA ARG A 486 -11.53 37.97 4.42
C ARG A 486 -10.24 37.65 3.62
N ALA A 487 -9.31 36.90 4.20
CA ALA A 487 -7.95 36.66 3.69
C ALA A 487 -7.78 36.60 2.16
N PHE A 488 -8.51 35.71 1.46
CA PHE A 488 -8.44 35.60 -0.01
C PHE A 488 -8.83 36.91 -0.74
N LEU A 489 -9.85 37.61 -0.24
CA LEU A 489 -10.39 38.82 -0.85
C LEU A 489 -9.48 40.04 -0.67
N GLU A 490 -8.44 39.95 0.15
CA GLU A 490 -7.46 41.03 0.31
C GLU A 490 -6.37 41.01 -0.78
N ILE A 491 -6.26 39.91 -1.54
CA ILE A 491 -5.31 39.76 -2.65
C ILE A 491 -5.97 40.11 -3.98
N GLY A 492 -5.38 41.02 -4.74
CA GLY A 492 -5.83 41.42 -6.07
C GLY A 492 -5.45 40.44 -7.17
N ILE A 493 -6.31 40.37 -8.18
CA ILE A 493 -6.02 39.74 -9.47
C ILE A 493 -5.73 40.83 -10.49
N LYS A 494 -4.64 40.68 -11.25
CA LYS A 494 -4.28 41.61 -12.34
C LYS A 494 -5.37 41.65 -13.41
N GLU A 495 -5.59 42.84 -13.98
CA GLU A 495 -6.68 43.13 -14.92
C GLU A 495 -6.85 42.10 -16.04
N ASN A 496 -5.75 41.68 -16.65
CA ASN A 496 -5.74 40.74 -17.78
C ASN A 496 -6.38 39.38 -17.47
N ASP A 497 -6.34 38.94 -16.21
CA ASP A 497 -6.86 37.63 -15.79
C ASP A 497 -8.29 37.71 -15.22
N ARG A 498 -8.79 38.91 -14.86
CA ARG A 498 -10.13 39.08 -14.27
C ARG A 498 -11.25 38.63 -15.20
N LYS A 499 -11.02 38.66 -16.52
CA LYS A 499 -11.96 38.13 -17.52
C LYS A 499 -12.20 36.62 -17.40
N TYR A 500 -11.38 35.86 -16.68
CA TYR A 500 -11.63 34.44 -16.43
C TYR A 500 -12.37 34.18 -15.11
N LEU A 501 -12.61 35.23 -14.32
CA LEU A 501 -13.29 35.18 -13.03
C LEU A 501 -14.64 35.91 -13.08
N GLN A 502 -15.38 35.73 -14.19
CA GLN A 502 -16.70 36.35 -14.35
C GLN A 502 -17.78 35.49 -13.72
N PHE A 503 -18.90 36.10 -13.32
CA PHE A 503 -20.08 35.41 -12.87
C PHE A 503 -21.34 36.22 -13.16
N LEU A 504 -22.50 35.56 -13.10
CA LEU A 504 -23.78 36.14 -13.49
C LEU A 504 -24.60 36.51 -12.26
N TRP A 505 -25.27 37.66 -12.30
CA TRP A 505 -26.19 38.10 -11.24
C TRP A 505 -27.40 38.85 -11.81
N GLY A 506 -28.52 38.86 -11.09
CA GLY A 506 -29.72 39.58 -11.51
C GLY A 506 -29.62 41.10 -11.32
N GLN A 507 -30.25 41.89 -12.18
CA GLN A 507 -30.45 43.33 -11.93
C GLN A 507 -31.37 43.57 -10.72
N ASP A 508 -31.32 44.78 -10.15
CA ASP A 508 -31.98 45.14 -8.89
C ASP A 508 -33.46 44.70 -8.82
N ASN A 509 -33.82 44.07 -7.69
CA ASN A 509 -35.08 43.35 -7.37
C ASN A 509 -35.15 41.84 -7.71
N GLY A 510 -33.99 41.18 -7.85
CA GLY A 510 -33.79 39.76 -8.19
C GLY A 510 -34.45 38.63 -7.34
N THR A 511 -35.70 38.76 -6.90
CA THR A 511 -36.54 37.64 -6.41
C THR A 511 -37.48 37.08 -7.48
N CYS A 512 -37.56 37.74 -8.65
CA CYS A 512 -38.44 37.37 -9.76
C CYS A 512 -37.67 37.12 -11.07
N LEU A 513 -36.49 36.48 -11.03
CA LEU A 513 -35.85 36.05 -12.29
C LEU A 513 -36.71 34.91 -12.89
N ASP A 514 -37.18 35.11 -14.12
CA ASP A 514 -37.79 34.11 -14.98
C ASP A 514 -36.93 33.90 -16.25
N LEU A 515 -37.11 32.77 -16.93
CA LEU A 515 -36.32 32.41 -18.11
C LEU A 515 -36.62 33.31 -19.33
N GLU A 516 -37.62 34.20 -19.25
CA GLU A 516 -38.21 34.88 -20.40
C GLU A 516 -38.12 36.41 -20.40
N GLY A 517 -37.68 37.12 -19.33
CA GLY A 517 -37.73 38.59 -19.41
C GLY A 517 -36.89 39.50 -18.50
N GLN A 518 -36.01 38.99 -17.62
CA GLN A 518 -35.23 39.88 -16.74
C GLN A 518 -33.73 39.97 -17.10
N PRO A 519 -33.13 41.18 -17.07
CA PRO A 519 -31.75 41.38 -17.51
C PRO A 519 -30.75 40.80 -16.48
N ILE A 520 -29.96 39.83 -16.93
CA ILE A 520 -28.79 39.29 -16.21
C ILE A 520 -27.61 40.23 -16.46
N ARG A 521 -26.81 40.53 -15.43
CA ARG A 521 -25.53 41.24 -15.57
C ARG A 521 -24.36 40.30 -15.33
N ALA A 522 -23.26 40.58 -16.02
CA ALA A 522 -21.96 40.00 -15.72
C ALA A 522 -21.21 40.87 -14.70
N LEU A 523 -20.64 40.19 -13.72
CA LEU A 523 -19.74 40.75 -12.71
C LEU A 523 -18.39 40.02 -12.84
N LYS A 524 -17.30 40.66 -12.42
CA LYS A 524 -15.96 40.08 -12.40
C LYS A 524 -15.34 40.23 -11.03
N MET A 525 -14.65 39.19 -10.58
CA MET A 525 -13.84 39.27 -9.36
C MET A 525 -12.56 40.05 -9.62
N LYS A 526 -12.29 41.07 -8.80
CA LYS A 526 -11.00 41.78 -8.74
C LYS A 526 -10.02 41.13 -7.77
N ARG A 527 -10.51 40.20 -6.96
CA ARG A 527 -9.80 39.55 -5.85
C ARG A 527 -9.83 38.04 -6.01
N VAL A 528 -8.93 37.34 -5.31
CA VAL A 528 -8.87 35.87 -5.32
C VAL A 528 -10.20 35.30 -4.75
N PRO A 529 -11.00 34.57 -5.55
CA PRO A 529 -12.30 34.06 -5.10
C PRO A 529 -12.19 32.68 -4.44
N PHE A 530 -13.18 32.31 -3.63
CA PHE A 530 -13.32 30.93 -3.16
C PHE A 530 -13.71 29.98 -4.29
N GLY A 531 -13.07 28.81 -4.35
CA GLY A 531 -13.41 27.73 -5.28
C GLY A 531 -12.52 27.60 -6.52
N VAL A 532 -11.55 28.51 -6.69
CA VAL A 532 -10.43 28.33 -7.63
C VAL A 532 -9.29 27.58 -6.93
N ASN A 533 -8.76 26.53 -7.57
CA ASN A 533 -7.82 25.58 -6.97
C ASN A 533 -6.48 26.20 -6.52
N CYS A 534 -6.01 27.26 -7.16
CA CYS A 534 -4.77 27.95 -6.84
C CYS A 534 -4.90 28.97 -5.70
N SER A 535 -6.12 29.25 -5.23
CA SER A 535 -6.38 30.29 -4.23
C SER A 535 -5.66 30.05 -2.90
N PRO A 536 -5.67 28.83 -2.32
CA PRO A 536 -4.94 28.52 -1.08
C PRO A 536 -3.43 28.77 -1.22
N PHE A 537 -2.84 28.34 -2.33
CA PHE A 537 -1.43 28.59 -2.62
C PHE A 537 -1.15 30.09 -2.74
N ILE A 538 -1.95 30.84 -3.50
CA ILE A 538 -1.77 32.28 -3.68
C ILE A 538 -1.75 33.00 -2.33
N LEU A 539 -2.70 32.68 -1.44
CA LEU A 539 -2.76 33.27 -0.10
C LEU A 539 -1.49 32.97 0.70
N ALA A 540 -1.14 31.70 0.84
CA ALA A 540 0.02 31.27 1.61
C ALA A 540 1.34 31.83 1.04
N ALA A 541 1.48 31.84 -0.29
CA ALA A 541 2.64 32.40 -0.97
C ALA A 541 2.74 33.91 -0.77
N THR A 542 1.64 34.67 -0.92
CA THR A 542 1.61 36.11 -0.65
C THR A 542 2.06 36.42 0.78
N ILE A 543 1.51 35.72 1.77
CA ILE A 543 1.89 35.91 3.18
C ILE A 543 3.39 35.65 3.34
N ARG A 544 3.89 34.51 2.87
CA ARG A 544 5.33 34.18 2.94
C ARG A 544 6.22 35.23 2.27
N THR A 545 5.84 35.71 1.08
CA THR A 545 6.57 36.77 0.38
C THR A 545 6.59 38.07 1.19
N HIS A 546 5.50 38.42 1.87
CA HIS A 546 5.47 39.59 2.74
C HIS A 546 6.35 39.42 3.97
N LEU A 547 6.28 38.25 4.62
CA LEU A 547 7.06 37.91 5.81
C LEU A 547 8.58 37.94 5.58
N LYS A 548 9.06 37.70 4.34
CA LYS A 548 10.49 37.83 3.97
C LYS A 548 11.07 39.22 4.25
N LYS A 549 10.24 40.26 4.38
CA LYS A 549 10.68 41.63 4.73
C LYS A 549 11.08 41.78 6.21
N TYR A 550 10.66 40.87 7.09
CA TYR A 550 10.89 40.94 8.53
C TYR A 550 11.63 39.68 9.05
N PRO A 551 12.81 39.33 8.52
CA PRO A 551 13.50 38.09 8.88
C PRO A 551 14.02 38.10 10.33
N HIS A 552 14.14 39.28 10.94
CA HIS A 552 14.70 39.47 12.29
C HIS A 552 13.64 39.35 13.39
N LEU A 553 12.35 39.42 13.06
CA LEU A 553 11.28 39.36 14.05
C LEU A 553 10.88 37.91 14.31
N GLU A 554 10.87 37.52 15.58
CA GLU A 554 10.54 36.15 15.99
C GLU A 554 9.08 35.77 15.64
N VAL A 555 8.16 36.75 15.71
CA VAL A 555 6.75 36.58 15.35
C VAL A 555 6.56 36.12 13.89
N THR A 556 7.50 36.46 12.99
CA THR A 556 7.49 36.06 11.58
C THR A 556 7.49 34.54 11.44
N GLN A 557 8.18 33.81 12.33
CA GLN A 557 8.17 32.34 12.32
C GLN A 557 6.79 31.80 12.70
N LYS A 558 6.08 32.45 13.64
CA LYS A 558 4.71 32.08 14.02
C LYS A 558 3.70 32.43 12.93
N LEU A 559 3.88 33.57 12.25
CA LEU A 559 3.06 33.95 11.10
C LEU A 559 3.24 32.99 9.92
N ASN A 560 4.42 32.37 9.76
CA ASN A 560 4.60 31.28 8.79
C ASN A 560 3.81 30.01 9.14
N ASP A 561 3.33 29.87 10.39
CA ASP A 561 2.44 28.81 10.84
C ASP A 561 0.94 29.21 10.73
N LEU A 562 0.60 30.31 10.04
CA LEU A 562 -0.79 30.67 9.66
C LEU A 562 -1.45 29.55 8.84
N TYR A 563 -2.60 29.07 9.29
CA TYR A 563 -3.38 28.09 8.55
C TYR A 563 -4.53 28.77 7.81
N VAL A 564 -4.33 29.08 6.53
CA VAL A 564 -5.31 29.82 5.72
C VAL A 564 -5.66 31.18 6.38
N ASP A 565 -6.82 31.30 7.03
CA ASP A 565 -7.28 32.49 7.74
C ASP A 565 -7.01 32.46 9.26
N ASP A 566 -6.63 31.31 9.84
CA ASP A 566 -6.50 31.16 11.29
C ASP A 566 -5.05 31.36 11.78
N PHE A 567 -4.85 32.34 12.64
CA PHE A 567 -3.59 32.59 13.37
C PHE A 567 -3.64 31.96 14.75
N LEU A 568 -2.63 31.14 15.08
CA LEU A 568 -2.51 30.44 16.35
C LEU A 568 -1.09 30.53 16.86
N CYS A 569 -0.92 31.02 18.08
CA CYS A 569 0.38 31.04 18.72
C CYS A 569 0.28 30.94 20.24
N SER A 570 1.42 30.64 20.86
CA SER A 570 1.58 30.63 22.31
C SER A 570 2.96 31.16 22.68
N VAL A 571 3.06 31.85 23.81
CA VAL A 571 4.28 32.46 24.33
C VAL A 571 4.37 32.29 25.84
N GLU A 572 5.55 32.47 26.41
CA GLU A 572 5.78 32.21 27.84
C GLU A 572 5.36 33.34 28.77
N THR A 573 5.46 34.59 28.32
CA THR A 573 5.30 35.76 29.19
C THR A 573 4.34 36.79 28.59
N LEU A 574 3.67 37.53 29.48
CA LEU A 574 2.73 38.58 29.10
C LEU A 574 3.39 39.71 28.28
N PRO A 575 4.60 40.21 28.61
CA PRO A 575 5.29 41.19 27.76
C PRO A 575 5.50 40.69 26.33
N LYS A 576 5.92 39.43 26.18
CA LYS A 576 6.12 38.82 24.86
C LYS A 576 4.81 38.65 24.10
N ALA A 577 3.71 38.35 24.79
CA ALA A 577 2.38 38.27 24.18
C ALA A 577 1.94 39.62 23.60
N LYS A 578 2.17 40.71 24.34
CA LYS A 578 1.86 42.08 23.89
C LYS A 578 2.72 42.50 22.69
N GLU A 579 4.01 42.17 22.70
CA GLU A 579 4.93 42.37 21.57
C GLU A 579 4.43 41.63 20.33
N TYR A 580 4.17 40.33 20.45
CA TYR A 580 3.70 39.50 19.34
C TYR A 580 2.37 39.98 18.75
N TYR A 581 1.42 40.39 19.60
CA TYR A 581 0.17 40.98 19.13
C TYR A 581 0.42 42.22 18.28
N LYS A 582 1.26 43.16 18.77
CA LYS A 582 1.55 44.41 18.07
C LYS A 582 2.25 44.15 16.74
N ASP A 583 3.31 43.34 16.76
CA ASP A 583 4.11 43.05 15.58
C ASP A 583 3.30 42.27 14.54
N ALA A 584 2.57 41.22 14.95
CA ALA A 584 1.73 40.44 14.04
C ALA A 584 0.64 41.29 13.39
N SER A 585 -0.03 42.12 14.19
CA SER A 585 -1.08 43.02 13.69
C SER A 585 -0.51 44.04 12.73
N GLN A 586 0.65 44.63 13.02
CA GLN A 586 1.29 45.63 12.17
C GLN A 586 1.77 45.02 10.85
N ILE A 587 2.50 43.90 10.90
CA ILE A 587 3.03 43.21 9.71
C ILE A 587 1.88 42.84 8.77
N LEU A 588 0.84 42.16 9.25
CA LEU A 588 -0.24 41.75 8.35
C LEU A 588 -1.11 42.93 7.91
N LYS A 589 -1.28 43.96 8.73
CA LYS A 589 -1.94 45.21 8.31
C LYS A 589 -1.22 45.90 7.16
N GLU A 590 0.12 45.89 7.15
CA GLU A 590 0.91 46.39 6.02
C GLU A 590 0.65 45.56 4.75
N ALA A 591 0.38 44.26 4.85
CA ALA A 591 -0.06 43.45 3.71
C ALA A 591 -1.53 43.67 3.28
N GLY A 592 -2.30 44.51 3.99
CA GLY A 592 -3.74 44.68 3.82
C GLY A 592 -4.59 43.58 4.49
N MET A 593 -3.98 42.74 5.33
CA MET A 593 -4.58 41.56 5.95
C MET A 593 -4.79 41.77 7.47
N ASN A 594 -5.85 42.47 7.85
CA ASN A 594 -6.09 42.78 9.27
C ASN A 594 -6.45 41.52 10.08
N LEU A 595 -5.74 41.30 11.19
CA LEU A 595 -6.10 40.31 12.21
C LEU A 595 -7.21 40.85 13.10
N ARG A 596 -8.22 40.03 13.37
CA ARG A 596 -9.39 40.38 14.17
C ARG A 596 -9.85 39.24 15.08
N LYS A 597 -10.84 39.53 15.92
CA LYS A 597 -11.45 38.60 16.89
C LYS A 597 -10.41 37.85 17.72
N TRP A 598 -9.49 38.60 18.29
CA TRP A 598 -8.47 38.04 19.15
C TRP A 598 -9.09 37.31 20.34
N VAL A 599 -8.53 36.14 20.66
CA VAL A 599 -8.89 35.33 21.83
C VAL A 599 -7.60 34.94 22.54
N THR A 600 -7.60 34.89 23.87
CA THR A 600 -6.43 34.55 24.69
C THR A 600 -6.80 33.66 25.87
N SER A 601 -5.85 32.86 26.37
CA SER A 601 -5.99 32.19 27.67
C SER A 601 -5.57 33.05 28.87
N SER A 602 -5.02 34.25 28.65
CA SER A 602 -4.56 35.13 29.73
C SER A 602 -5.57 36.23 30.06
N PRO A 603 -6.17 36.22 31.26
CA PRO A 603 -7.04 37.31 31.71
C PRO A 603 -6.33 38.68 31.76
N ASP A 604 -5.02 38.69 31.98
CA ASP A 604 -4.23 39.93 31.99
C ASP A 604 -4.04 40.52 30.59
N LEU A 605 -3.88 39.66 29.59
CA LEU A 605 -3.81 40.11 28.20
C LEU A 605 -5.17 40.58 27.70
N GLU A 606 -6.26 39.87 28.06
CA GLU A 606 -7.62 40.28 27.73
C GLU A 606 -7.96 41.65 28.33
N ARG A 607 -7.64 41.89 29.61
CA ARG A 607 -7.78 43.20 30.24
C ARG A 607 -6.98 44.28 29.51
N TRP A 608 -5.76 43.95 29.08
CA TRP A 608 -4.95 44.89 28.30
C TRP A 608 -5.59 45.21 26.94
N TRP A 609 -6.11 44.21 26.22
CA TRP A 609 -6.83 44.40 24.96
C TRP A 609 -8.07 45.27 25.10
N LYS A 610 -8.86 45.05 26.15
CA LYS A 610 -10.03 45.87 26.48
C LYS A 610 -9.66 47.34 26.66
N ASN A 611 -8.55 47.62 27.37
CA ASN A 611 -8.09 48.99 27.62
C ASN A 611 -7.45 49.65 26.38
N ASN A 612 -7.15 48.89 25.32
CA ASN A 612 -6.49 49.38 24.11
C ASN A 612 -7.39 49.23 22.85
N GLU A 613 -8.70 49.06 23.04
CA GLU A 613 -9.71 48.99 21.96
C GLU A 613 -9.39 47.97 20.85
N VAL A 614 -8.79 46.84 21.24
CA VAL A 614 -8.50 45.74 20.30
C VAL A 614 -9.81 45.05 19.90
N ASP A 615 -9.94 44.62 18.65
CA ASP A 615 -11.04 43.74 18.21
C ASP A 615 -10.83 42.33 18.78
N TYR A 616 -11.24 42.13 20.03
CA TYR A 616 -11.18 40.86 20.75
C TYR A 616 -12.58 40.29 20.98
N ARG A 617 -12.70 38.96 21.06
CA ARG A 617 -13.95 38.31 21.45
C ARG A 617 -14.03 38.31 22.98
N GLY A 618 -14.78 39.26 23.55
CA GLY A 618 -15.03 39.30 25.00
C GLY A 618 -16.05 38.26 25.42
N CYS A 619 -15.86 37.66 26.60
CA CYS A 619 -16.75 36.64 27.14
C CYS A 619 -18.00 37.27 27.76
N VAL A 620 -19.18 37.00 27.19
CA VAL A 620 -20.47 37.48 27.72
C VAL A 620 -21.28 36.35 28.37
N ALA A 621 -21.00 35.07 28.05
CA ALA A 621 -21.63 33.89 28.65
C ALA A 621 -20.71 32.65 28.71
N GLU A 622 -20.97 31.69 29.61
CA GLU A 622 -20.25 30.40 29.70
C GLU A 622 -20.29 29.58 28.38
N SER A 623 -21.31 29.79 27.55
CA SER A 623 -21.44 29.17 26.21
C SER A 623 -20.50 29.77 25.15
N GLU A 624 -19.86 30.91 25.41
CA GLU A 624 -18.94 31.63 24.50
C GLU A 624 -17.45 31.45 24.87
N VAL A 625 -17.17 30.68 25.92
CA VAL A 625 -15.82 30.37 26.46
C VAL A 625 -15.02 29.41 25.55
N THR A 626 -15.64 28.90 24.48
CA THR A 626 -15.02 27.92 23.60
C THR A 626 -14.82 28.46 22.18
N GLN A 627 -13.65 28.19 21.61
CA GLN A 627 -13.28 28.59 20.26
C GLN A 627 -12.85 27.35 19.48
N LYS A 628 -13.35 27.21 18.25
CA LYS A 628 -12.87 26.16 17.35
C LYS A 628 -11.48 26.51 16.85
N VAL A 629 -10.57 25.55 16.96
CA VAL A 629 -9.15 25.67 16.62
C VAL A 629 -8.73 24.42 15.85
N LEU A 630 -8.60 24.53 14.53
CA LEU A 630 -8.04 23.50 13.65
C LEU A 630 -8.53 22.06 13.91
N GLY A 631 -9.85 21.89 14.04
CA GLY A 631 -10.47 20.58 14.29
C GLY A 631 -10.63 20.19 15.77
N LEU A 632 -10.20 21.04 16.70
CA LEU A 632 -10.44 20.92 18.14
C LEU A 632 -11.31 22.07 18.65
N VAL A 633 -11.81 21.92 19.88
CA VAL A 633 -12.48 22.97 20.64
C VAL A 633 -11.55 23.39 21.77
N TRP A 634 -11.11 24.65 21.76
CA TRP A 634 -10.29 25.22 22.82
C TRP A 634 -11.16 26.01 23.79
N ASN A 635 -11.20 25.58 25.05
CA ASN A 635 -11.71 26.36 26.15
C ASN A 635 -10.57 27.27 26.64
N HIS A 636 -10.65 28.56 26.33
CA HIS A 636 -9.54 29.48 26.60
C HIS A 636 -9.47 29.91 28.08
N HIS A 637 -10.58 29.82 28.84
CA HIS A 637 -10.57 30.11 30.27
C HIS A 637 -9.92 29.02 31.12
N LEU A 638 -10.25 27.75 30.86
CA LEU A 638 -9.63 26.59 31.51
C LEU A 638 -8.30 26.19 30.84
N ASP A 639 -7.98 26.83 29.72
CA ASP A 639 -6.86 26.55 28.83
C ASP A 639 -6.72 25.06 28.46
N CYS A 640 -7.83 24.46 28.02
CA CYS A 640 -7.90 23.04 27.66
C CYS A 640 -8.47 22.80 26.26
N LEU A 641 -7.99 21.74 25.61
CA LEU A 641 -8.41 21.26 24.30
C LEU A 641 -9.38 20.09 24.45
N LYS A 642 -10.47 20.13 23.70
CA LYS A 642 -11.52 19.12 23.63
C LYS A 642 -11.79 18.73 22.18
N VAL A 643 -12.41 17.56 21.97
CA VAL A 643 -12.91 17.16 20.66
C VAL A 643 -14.29 17.77 20.43
N ASP A 644 -14.58 18.17 19.20
CA ASP A 644 -15.89 18.70 18.82
C ASP A 644 -16.90 17.55 18.67
N ILE A 645 -17.84 17.45 19.61
CA ILE A 645 -18.88 16.42 19.64
C ILE A 645 -20.26 17.00 19.29
N GLY A 646 -20.38 18.33 19.14
CA GLY A 646 -21.66 19.04 19.14
C GLY A 646 -22.63 18.63 18.03
N ASN A 647 -22.13 18.16 16.89
CA ASN A 647 -22.96 17.73 15.76
C ASN A 647 -23.38 16.26 15.82
N ILE A 648 -22.76 15.44 16.67
CA ILE A 648 -22.96 13.99 16.70
C ILE A 648 -24.23 13.63 17.47
N SER A 649 -24.60 14.42 18.48
CA SER A 649 -25.86 14.27 19.20
C SER A 649 -27.08 14.35 18.27
N ASN A 650 -27.00 15.18 17.22
CA ASN A 650 -28.05 15.30 16.20
C ASN A 650 -28.15 14.08 15.28
N MET A 651 -27.15 13.19 15.28
CA MET A 651 -27.15 11.96 14.49
C MET A 651 -27.78 10.77 15.25
N LYS A 652 -28.09 10.92 16.54
CA LYS A 652 -28.82 9.89 17.30
C LYS A 652 -30.21 9.68 16.69
N GLY A 653 -30.55 8.43 16.38
CA GLY A 653 -31.81 8.07 15.72
C GLY A 653 -31.82 8.21 14.19
N THR A 654 -30.68 8.54 13.56
CA THR A 654 -30.56 8.53 12.10
C THR A 654 -30.46 7.11 11.55
N TYR A 655 -30.85 6.94 10.28
CA TYR A 655 -30.71 5.68 9.57
C TYR A 655 -29.23 5.25 9.48
N LEU A 656 -28.92 4.11 10.08
CA LEU A 656 -27.57 3.57 10.15
C LEU A 656 -27.24 2.76 8.89
N SER A 657 -26.34 3.31 8.11
CA SER A 657 -25.76 2.75 6.89
C SER A 657 -24.25 2.92 6.93
N LYS A 658 -23.55 2.24 6.03
CA LYS A 658 -22.10 2.41 5.87
C LYS A 658 -21.70 3.87 5.67
N ARG A 659 -22.50 4.64 4.90
CA ARG A 659 -22.27 6.08 4.69
C ARG A 659 -22.42 6.89 5.98
N SER A 660 -23.45 6.64 6.79
CA SER A 660 -23.65 7.41 8.03
C SER A 660 -22.58 7.08 9.08
N VAL A 661 -22.14 5.82 9.19
CA VAL A 661 -20.99 5.45 10.05
C VAL A 661 -19.72 6.19 9.63
N LEU A 662 -19.38 6.20 8.33
CA LEU A 662 -18.23 6.95 7.83
C LEU A 662 -18.35 8.45 8.11
N SER A 663 -19.54 9.02 7.93
CA SER A 663 -19.80 10.44 8.22
C SER A 663 -19.56 10.77 9.69
N ILE A 664 -20.03 9.93 10.62
CA ILE A 664 -19.82 10.10 12.06
C ILE A 664 -18.33 9.96 12.40
N CYS A 665 -17.64 9.02 11.75
CA CYS A 665 -16.20 8.83 11.89
C CYS A 665 -15.39 10.07 11.48
N GLY A 666 -15.78 10.72 10.38
CA GLY A 666 -15.17 11.99 9.97
C GLY A 666 -15.40 13.15 10.94
N MET A 667 -16.52 13.16 11.68
CA MET A 667 -16.84 14.23 12.63
C MET A 667 -15.98 14.21 13.90
N LEU A 668 -15.51 13.04 14.34
CA LEU A 668 -14.69 12.87 15.56
C LEU A 668 -13.20 13.03 15.31
N PHE A 669 -12.87 13.56 14.15
CA PHE A 669 -11.50 13.80 13.78
C PHE A 669 -10.82 14.71 14.80
N GLY A 670 -9.64 14.30 15.27
CA GLY A 670 -8.81 15.08 16.17
C GLY A 670 -7.33 14.94 15.78
N PRO A 671 -6.62 16.03 15.47
CA PRO A 671 -5.26 15.96 14.95
C PRO A 671 -4.27 15.28 15.91
N LEU A 672 -4.48 15.44 17.22
CA LEU A 672 -3.61 14.89 18.28
C LEU A 672 -3.85 13.39 18.55
N GLY A 673 -4.93 12.79 18.06
CA GLY A 673 -5.25 11.38 18.34
C GLY A 673 -5.65 11.08 19.79
N MET A 674 -6.15 12.07 20.54
CA MET A 674 -6.54 11.90 21.96
C MET A 674 -7.59 10.79 22.19
N LEU A 675 -8.53 10.62 21.26
CA LEU A 675 -9.60 9.61 21.33
C LEU A 675 -9.27 8.35 20.54
N THR A 676 -8.01 8.12 20.19
CA THR A 676 -7.62 6.98 19.34
C THR A 676 -8.08 5.62 19.89
N PRO A 677 -7.91 5.30 21.20
CA PRO A 677 -8.41 4.05 21.79
C PRO A 677 -9.92 3.87 21.64
N PHE A 678 -10.69 4.95 21.65
CA PHE A 678 -12.14 4.87 21.50
C PHE A 678 -12.57 4.80 20.02
N THR A 679 -11.95 5.60 19.15
CA THR A 679 -12.27 5.70 17.72
C THR A 679 -11.82 4.48 16.92
N VAL A 680 -10.77 3.75 17.33
CA VAL A 680 -10.33 2.52 16.67
C VAL A 680 -11.43 1.46 16.63
N ARG A 681 -12.28 1.38 17.66
CA ARG A 681 -13.44 0.48 17.71
C ARG A 681 -14.40 0.73 16.54
N MET A 682 -14.68 2.00 16.24
CA MET A 682 -15.54 2.38 15.11
C MET A 682 -14.85 2.11 13.77
N LYS A 683 -13.54 2.36 13.65
CA LYS A 683 -12.79 2.03 12.43
C LYS A 683 -12.85 0.52 12.13
N LEU A 684 -12.76 -0.32 13.15
CA LEU A 684 -12.91 -1.78 13.03
C LEU A 684 -14.35 -2.18 12.64
N LEU A 685 -15.37 -1.51 13.18
CA LEU A 685 -16.75 -1.72 12.74
C LEU A 685 -16.92 -1.39 11.26
N LEU A 686 -16.35 -0.26 10.81
CA LEU A 686 -16.36 0.12 9.41
C LEU A 686 -15.59 -0.91 8.55
N GLN A 687 -14.43 -1.40 9.01
CA GLN A 687 -13.70 -2.54 8.40
C GLN A 687 -14.60 -3.76 8.17
N ASN A 688 -15.37 -4.16 9.18
CA ASN A 688 -16.32 -5.27 9.10
C ASN A 688 -17.43 -5.02 8.06
N THR A 689 -17.91 -3.77 7.89
CA THR A 689 -18.88 -3.46 6.82
C THR A 689 -18.31 -3.69 5.41
N TRP A 690 -17.00 -3.45 5.22
CA TRP A 690 -16.34 -3.73 3.94
C TRP A 690 -16.07 -5.23 3.74
N GLU A 691 -15.68 -5.96 4.79
CA GLU A 691 -15.49 -7.41 4.72
C GLU A 691 -16.78 -8.15 4.33
N ARG A 692 -17.94 -7.58 4.66
CA ARG A 692 -19.27 -8.09 4.31
C ARG A 692 -19.84 -7.57 2.99
N ASP A 693 -19.09 -6.75 2.26
CA ASP A 693 -19.50 -6.17 0.97
C ASP A 693 -20.83 -5.38 1.02
N LEU A 694 -21.08 -4.67 2.14
CA LEU A 694 -22.28 -3.85 2.30
C LEU A 694 -22.26 -2.63 1.37
N GLN A 695 -23.41 -2.33 0.76
CA GLN A 695 -23.59 -1.14 -0.07
C GLN A 695 -23.67 0.14 0.77
N TRP A 696 -23.40 1.31 0.17
CA TRP A 696 -23.26 2.58 0.89
C TRP A 696 -24.47 2.98 1.74
N ASP A 697 -25.66 2.79 1.17
CA ASP A 697 -26.93 3.24 1.73
C ASP A 697 -27.81 2.06 2.21
N GLU A 698 -27.25 0.85 2.24
CA GLU A 698 -27.89 -0.36 2.78
C GLU A 698 -27.93 -0.32 4.31
N PRO A 699 -29.00 -0.85 4.96
CA PRO A 699 -29.07 -0.86 6.41
C PRO A 699 -28.01 -1.80 7.00
N LEU A 700 -27.43 -1.40 8.15
CA LEU A 700 -26.44 -2.25 8.83
C LEU A 700 -27.09 -3.56 9.33
N PRO A 701 -26.40 -4.71 9.21
CA PRO A 701 -26.80 -5.96 9.84
C PRO A 701 -27.01 -5.79 11.35
N PRO A 702 -27.95 -6.54 11.98
CA PRO A 702 -28.32 -6.35 13.38
C PRO A 702 -27.13 -6.34 14.36
N ASP A 703 -26.15 -7.22 14.16
CA ASP A 703 -24.97 -7.31 15.01
C ASP A 703 -24.05 -6.08 14.92
N ILE A 704 -23.88 -5.53 13.71
CA ILE A 704 -23.10 -4.30 13.49
C ILE A 704 -23.89 -3.09 13.99
N HIS A 705 -25.20 -3.06 13.74
CA HIS A 705 -26.10 -2.00 14.18
C HIS A 705 -26.09 -1.87 15.71
N GLU A 706 -26.30 -2.97 16.44
CA GLU A 706 -26.28 -2.99 17.91
C GLU A 706 -24.93 -2.54 18.47
N THR A 707 -23.82 -3.02 17.90
CA THR A 707 -22.49 -2.62 18.37
C THR A 707 -22.22 -1.14 18.10
N PHE A 708 -22.65 -0.61 16.96
CA PHE A 708 -22.51 0.80 16.63
C PHE A 708 -23.40 1.70 17.49
N GLN A 709 -24.64 1.27 17.75
CA GLN A 709 -25.56 1.98 18.64
C GLN A 709 -25.00 2.06 20.05
N SER A 710 -24.50 0.94 20.60
CA SER A 710 -23.85 0.94 21.91
C SER A 710 -22.65 1.90 21.96
N TRP A 711 -21.84 1.95 20.91
CA TRP A 711 -20.72 2.87 20.81
C TRP A 711 -21.18 4.34 20.69
N LEU A 712 -22.30 4.62 20.01
CA LEU A 712 -22.92 5.96 19.96
C LEU A 712 -23.50 6.39 21.31
N ASP A 713 -24.07 5.46 22.09
CA ASP A 713 -24.65 5.77 23.39
C ASP A 713 -23.56 6.16 24.42
N GLU A 714 -22.36 5.60 24.28
CA GLU A 714 -21.18 5.98 25.08
C GLU A 714 -20.79 7.48 24.86
N MET A 715 -21.10 8.07 23.71
CA MET A 715 -20.54 9.34 23.26
C MET A 715 -20.75 10.56 24.14
N ASP A 716 -21.85 10.60 24.89
CA ASP A 716 -22.14 11.76 25.74
C ASP A 716 -21.02 11.99 26.78
N THR A 717 -20.36 10.90 27.17
CA THR A 717 -19.22 10.91 28.09
C THR A 717 -17.94 11.45 27.46
N ALA A 718 -17.80 11.43 26.12
CA ALA A 718 -16.61 11.95 25.44
C ALA A 718 -16.41 13.46 25.69
N SER A 719 -17.47 14.19 26.03
CA SER A 719 -17.43 15.62 26.40
C SER A 719 -16.62 15.91 27.67
N GLN A 720 -16.42 14.90 28.52
CA GLN A 720 -15.63 14.98 29.75
C GLN A 720 -14.12 14.94 29.48
N ILE A 721 -13.71 14.44 28.31
CA ILE A 721 -12.29 14.38 27.95
C ILE A 721 -11.81 15.79 27.61
N SER A 722 -10.81 16.24 28.36
CA SER A 722 -10.08 17.47 28.10
C SER A 722 -8.60 17.26 28.30
N LEU A 723 -7.80 17.82 27.41
CA LEU A 723 -6.35 17.82 27.52
C LEU A 723 -5.86 19.24 27.82
N SER A 724 -4.92 19.39 28.75
CA SER A 724 -4.25 20.68 28.95
C SER A 724 -3.65 21.16 27.63
N ARG A 725 -3.95 22.41 27.25
CA ARG A 725 -3.29 23.02 26.09
C ARG A 725 -1.80 23.15 26.36
N PRO A 726 -1.30 23.89 27.38
CA PRO A 726 0.14 23.93 27.65
C PRO A 726 0.66 22.56 28.07
N TYR A 727 1.81 22.14 27.54
CA TYR A 727 2.47 20.91 27.99
C TYR A 727 2.96 21.00 29.43
N PHE A 728 3.54 22.16 29.78
CA PHE A 728 4.15 22.46 31.07
C PHE A 728 3.86 23.92 31.44
N LEU A 729 3.68 24.22 32.73
CA LEU A 729 3.39 25.58 33.22
C LEU A 729 4.65 26.38 33.59
N ASN A 730 5.79 25.70 33.76
CA ASN A 730 7.07 26.28 34.21
C ASN A 730 8.15 26.14 33.12
N THR A 731 8.92 27.21 32.93
CA THR A 731 9.87 27.39 31.81
C THR A 731 11.34 27.10 32.15
N GLU A 732 11.69 26.96 33.42
CA GLU A 732 13.04 26.61 33.93
C GLU A 732 12.99 25.23 34.60
N THR A 733 13.98 24.33 34.64
CA THR A 733 15.28 24.09 33.99
C THR A 733 15.37 22.56 33.76
N GLU A 734 16.17 22.12 32.78
CA GLU A 734 16.34 20.78 32.16
C GLU A 734 15.63 20.62 30.79
N PRO A 735 16.30 20.02 29.78
CA PRO A 735 15.72 19.75 28.48
C PRO A 735 14.59 18.71 28.59
N ALA A 736 13.51 18.92 27.84
CA ALA A 736 12.43 17.94 27.75
C ALA A 736 12.85 16.75 26.88
N GLU A 737 12.45 15.56 27.29
CA GLU A 737 12.63 14.30 26.56
C GLU A 737 11.32 13.90 25.87
N ILE A 738 11.42 13.20 24.74
CA ILE A 738 10.27 12.58 24.05
C ILE A 738 10.35 11.07 24.22
N HIS A 739 9.27 10.47 24.72
CA HIS A 739 9.13 9.02 24.85
C HIS A 739 8.00 8.53 23.96
N ILE A 740 8.31 7.65 23.01
CA ILE A 740 7.36 7.11 22.04
C ILE A 740 7.16 5.61 22.29
N PHE A 741 5.93 5.23 22.57
CA PHE A 741 5.53 3.86 22.82
C PHE A 741 4.83 3.30 21.59
N SER A 742 5.28 2.16 21.10
CA SER A 742 4.64 1.41 20.01
C SER A 742 4.03 0.12 20.49
N ASP A 743 2.95 -0.28 19.83
CA ASP A 743 2.32 -1.59 20.00
C ASP A 743 1.65 -2.04 18.70
N ALA A 744 1.35 -3.34 18.62
CA ALA A 744 0.48 -3.90 17.60
C ALA A 744 -0.38 -5.05 18.11
N SER A 745 -1.59 -5.13 17.57
CA SER A 745 -2.49 -6.26 17.68
C SER A 745 -2.79 -6.82 16.29
N PRO A 746 -3.43 -8.00 16.17
CA PRO A 746 -3.93 -8.50 14.88
C PRO A 746 -4.93 -7.57 14.18
N LYS A 747 -5.47 -6.56 14.89
CA LYS A 747 -6.51 -5.65 14.41
C LYS A 747 -5.97 -4.26 14.05
N ALA A 748 -4.96 -3.78 14.76
CA ALA A 748 -4.41 -2.43 14.59
C ALA A 748 -2.99 -2.33 15.12
N TYR A 749 -2.22 -1.35 14.64
CA TYR A 749 -0.87 -1.06 15.11
C TYR A 749 -0.65 0.45 15.15
N GLY A 750 0.23 0.93 16.02
CA GLY A 750 0.43 2.36 16.18
C GLY A 750 1.39 2.74 17.28
N CYS A 751 1.37 4.02 17.64
CA CYS A 751 2.21 4.58 18.68
C CYS A 751 1.58 5.78 19.37
N VAL A 752 2.09 6.11 20.56
CA VAL A 752 1.74 7.30 21.33
C VAL A 752 3.01 7.93 21.92
N ALA A 753 3.08 9.26 21.89
CA ALA A 753 4.24 10.03 22.33
C ALA A 753 3.89 10.91 23.53
N TYR A 754 4.82 11.00 24.49
CA TYR A 754 4.75 11.84 25.67
C TYR A 754 6.01 12.69 25.81
N PHE A 755 5.87 13.90 26.35
CA PHE A 755 7.00 14.60 26.93
C PHE A 755 7.27 14.06 28.32
N ARG A 756 8.54 14.09 28.71
CA ARG A 756 8.99 13.98 30.09
C ARG A 756 9.88 15.19 30.39
N LYS A 757 9.60 15.90 31.48
CA LYS A 757 10.37 17.07 31.90
C LYS A 757 10.59 17.06 33.41
N VAL A 758 11.82 17.35 33.82
CA VAL A 758 12.17 17.63 35.22
C VAL A 758 12.03 19.13 35.44
N THR A 759 11.39 19.55 36.53
CA THR A 759 11.18 20.95 36.89
C THR A 759 11.21 21.05 38.40
N ASP A 760 12.16 21.82 38.95
CA ASP A 760 12.34 22.00 40.39
C ASP A 760 12.40 20.67 41.17
N GLY A 761 13.04 19.65 40.58
CA GLY A 761 13.13 18.30 41.14
C GLY A 761 11.88 17.42 40.98
N THR A 762 10.78 17.97 40.45
CA THR A 762 9.55 17.22 40.14
C THR A 762 9.57 16.76 38.68
N ILE A 763 9.24 15.49 38.44
CA ILE A 763 9.21 14.92 37.09
C ILE A 763 7.75 14.83 36.65
N SER A 764 7.47 15.42 35.50
CA SER A 764 6.12 15.45 34.92
C SER A 764 6.13 14.92 33.51
N SER A 765 5.00 14.34 33.11
CA SER A 765 4.77 13.84 31.76
C SER A 765 3.54 14.52 31.14
N SER A 766 3.54 14.63 29.81
CA SER A 766 2.44 15.27 29.08
C SER A 766 2.21 14.61 27.72
N PHE A 767 0.97 14.23 27.42
CA PHE A 767 0.58 13.65 26.14
C PHE A 767 0.92 14.59 24.97
N ILE A 768 1.62 14.09 23.95
CA ILE A 768 1.94 14.83 22.73
C ILE A 768 0.94 14.50 21.63
N VAL A 769 0.99 13.26 21.13
CA VAL A 769 0.21 12.80 19.97
C VAL A 769 0.15 11.28 19.92
N ALA A 770 -0.95 10.74 19.44
CA ALA A 770 -1.09 9.32 19.12
C ALA A 770 -1.44 9.10 17.65
N LYS A 771 -0.94 8.01 17.08
CA LYS A 771 -1.21 7.56 15.71
C LYS A 771 -1.55 6.07 15.72
N CYS A 772 -2.61 5.68 15.04
CA CYS A 772 -3.05 4.29 14.93
C CYS A 772 -3.50 4.00 13.51
N ARG A 773 -3.18 2.80 13.02
CA ARG A 773 -3.63 2.27 11.73
C ARG A 773 -4.28 0.92 11.93
N LEU A 774 -5.31 0.62 11.13
CA LEU A 774 -5.87 -0.72 11.10
C LEU A 774 -4.90 -1.69 10.44
N ALA A 775 -4.88 -2.93 10.93
CA ALA A 775 -4.11 -4.00 10.32
C ALA A 775 -4.65 -4.28 8.91
N PRO A 776 -3.77 -4.57 7.93
CA PRO A 776 -4.21 -4.87 6.58
C PRO A 776 -5.11 -6.12 6.53
N LEU A 777 -6.12 -6.11 5.66
CA LEU A 777 -6.99 -7.28 5.43
C LEU A 777 -6.19 -8.53 5.01
N LYS A 778 -5.07 -8.33 4.32
CA LYS A 778 -4.09 -9.39 4.07
C LYS A 778 -3.31 -9.66 5.37
N LYS A 779 -3.61 -10.79 6.01
CA LYS A 779 -3.01 -11.19 7.29
C LYS A 779 -1.47 -11.15 7.25
N LEU A 780 -0.90 -10.33 8.11
CA LEU A 780 0.52 -10.31 8.46
C LEU A 780 0.71 -11.05 9.79
N SER A 781 1.93 -11.52 10.06
CA SER A 781 2.29 -12.03 11.38
C SER A 781 2.29 -10.89 12.40
N LEU A 782 2.05 -11.22 13.67
CA LEU A 782 2.07 -10.23 14.76
C LEU A 782 3.41 -9.50 14.83
N ALA A 783 4.53 -10.22 14.77
CA ALA A 783 5.87 -9.62 14.74
C ALA A 783 6.06 -8.60 13.60
N ARG A 784 5.49 -8.86 12.40
CA ARG A 784 5.52 -7.87 11.31
C ARG A 784 4.65 -6.65 11.59
N LEU A 785 3.53 -6.80 12.29
CA LEU A 785 2.69 -5.67 12.70
C LEU A 785 3.36 -4.85 13.81
N GLU A 786 4.01 -5.50 14.77
CA GLU A 786 4.80 -4.85 15.82
C GLU A 786 5.94 -4.02 15.21
N LEU A 787 6.66 -4.58 14.22
CA LEU A 787 7.65 -3.84 13.43
C LEU A 787 7.04 -2.65 12.67
N MET A 788 5.80 -2.76 12.19
CA MET A 788 5.09 -1.64 11.57
C MET A 788 4.73 -0.56 12.59
N GLY A 789 4.35 -0.93 13.82
CA GLY A 789 4.17 0.00 14.94
C GLY A 789 5.46 0.77 15.23
N ALA A 790 6.59 0.06 15.34
CA ALA A 790 7.91 0.67 15.50
C ALA A 790 8.30 1.61 14.33
N LEU A 791 7.98 1.24 13.09
CA LEU A 791 8.21 2.10 11.93
C LEU A 791 7.40 3.41 12.02
N VAL A 792 6.13 3.33 12.45
CA VAL A 792 5.30 4.52 12.68
C VAL A 792 5.92 5.40 13.77
N SER A 793 6.44 4.81 14.86
CA SER A 793 7.18 5.56 15.89
C SER A 793 8.40 6.27 15.35
N ALA A 794 9.21 5.61 14.50
CA ALA A 794 10.40 6.21 13.90
C ALA A 794 10.08 7.42 13.01
N ARG A 795 9.02 7.32 12.19
CA ARG A 795 8.55 8.43 11.37
C ARG A 795 7.96 9.57 12.21
N LEU A 796 7.23 9.23 13.26
CA LEU A 796 6.69 10.21 14.21
C LEU A 796 7.82 10.95 14.94
N ALA A 797 8.89 10.27 15.35
CA ALA A 797 10.05 10.90 15.98
C ALA A 797 10.70 11.95 15.07
N GLU A 798 10.96 11.61 13.81
CA GLU A 798 11.50 12.55 12.83
C GLU A 798 10.59 13.78 12.67
N TYR A 799 9.28 13.55 12.63
CA TYR A 799 8.28 14.62 12.57
C TYR A 799 8.30 15.53 13.81
N LEU A 800 8.31 14.94 15.00
CA LEU A 800 8.35 15.67 16.26
C LEU A 800 9.66 16.44 16.43
N GLN A 801 10.79 15.87 16.01
CA GLN A 801 12.09 16.54 16.03
C GLN A 801 12.10 17.77 15.10
N LYS A 802 11.53 17.66 13.89
CA LYS A 802 11.35 18.81 12.99
C LYS A 802 10.39 19.86 13.56
N THR A 803 9.42 19.45 14.38
CA THR A 803 8.45 20.33 15.03
C THR A 803 9.03 21.04 16.26
N PHE A 804 9.87 20.34 17.01
CA PHE A 804 10.50 20.77 18.26
C PHE A 804 12.04 20.73 18.13
N PRO A 805 12.64 21.65 17.36
CA PRO A 805 14.07 21.61 17.03
C PRO A 805 15.00 21.78 18.23
N TRP A 806 14.50 22.24 19.38
CA TRP A 806 15.25 22.31 20.65
C TRP A 806 15.45 20.94 21.32
N ILE A 807 14.77 19.89 20.84
CA ILE A 807 14.93 18.52 21.33
C ILE A 807 15.86 17.77 20.38
N THR A 808 17.06 17.48 20.87
CA THR A 808 18.05 16.71 20.08
C THR A 808 17.64 15.25 19.99
N SER A 809 18.17 14.53 19.00
CA SER A 809 17.91 13.09 18.82
C SER A 809 18.30 12.25 20.04
N ASP A 810 19.22 12.76 20.86
CA ASP A 810 19.70 12.13 22.09
C ASP A 810 18.66 12.11 23.21
N HIS A 811 17.61 12.93 23.11
CA HIS A 811 16.53 13.02 24.06
C HIS A 811 15.22 12.41 23.53
N ILE A 812 15.31 11.52 22.53
CA ILE A 812 14.16 10.81 21.96
C ILE A 812 14.33 9.30 22.18
N PHE A 813 13.42 8.72 22.97
CA PHE A 813 13.43 7.33 23.38
C PHE A 813 12.22 6.56 22.83
N PHE A 814 12.44 5.29 22.47
CA PHE A 814 11.43 4.41 21.89
C PHE A 814 11.19 3.21 22.79
N TRP A 815 9.93 2.78 22.89
CA TRP A 815 9.49 1.70 23.76
C TRP A 815 8.62 0.70 23.00
N SER A 816 8.93 -0.58 23.14
CA SER A 816 8.12 -1.68 22.60
C SER A 816 8.17 -2.87 23.56
N ASP A 817 7.08 -3.62 23.63
CA ASP A 817 6.99 -4.90 24.33
C ASP A 817 7.33 -6.10 23.43
N SER A 818 7.62 -5.86 22.14
CA SER A 818 8.04 -6.89 21.20
C SER A 818 9.56 -7.05 21.20
N GLN A 819 10.04 -8.08 21.87
CA GLN A 819 11.47 -8.44 21.85
C GLN A 819 11.95 -8.83 20.45
N ILE A 820 11.09 -9.45 19.64
CA ILE A 820 11.41 -9.81 18.24
C ILE A 820 11.65 -8.54 17.43
N THR A 821 10.79 -7.53 17.58
CA THR A 821 10.95 -6.24 16.91
C THR A 821 12.23 -5.54 17.34
N LEU A 822 12.50 -5.49 18.66
CA LEU A 822 13.74 -4.91 19.19
C LEU A 822 14.99 -5.66 18.69
N HIS A 823 14.92 -6.98 18.59
CA HIS A 823 16.00 -7.81 18.04
C HIS A 823 16.24 -7.49 16.56
N TRP A 824 15.19 -7.39 15.75
CA TRP A 824 15.31 -7.02 14.33
C TRP A 824 15.89 -5.62 14.14
N ILE A 825 15.47 -4.64 14.96
CA ILE A 825 15.96 -3.25 14.92
C ILE A 825 17.44 -3.17 15.32
N ASN A 826 17.88 -3.99 16.29
CA ASN A 826 19.28 -4.01 16.70
C ASN A 826 20.19 -4.83 15.77
N GLY A 827 19.62 -5.71 14.93
CA GLY A 827 20.35 -6.54 13.98
C GLY A 827 20.73 -5.86 12.66
N ASP A 828 21.61 -6.49 11.89
CA ASP A 828 21.94 -6.05 10.53
C ASP A 828 20.73 -6.29 9.58
N PRO A 829 20.20 -5.25 8.91
CA PRO A 829 19.08 -5.37 7.98
C PRO A 829 19.28 -6.44 6.89
N LEU A 830 20.52 -6.66 6.43
CA LEU A 830 20.82 -7.59 5.34
C LEU A 830 20.56 -9.06 5.70
N ARG A 831 20.48 -9.36 7.01
CA ARG A 831 20.15 -10.69 7.52
C ARG A 831 18.66 -11.04 7.35
N TRP A 832 17.81 -10.04 7.09
CA TRP A 832 16.36 -10.22 7.04
C TRP A 832 15.83 -10.29 5.61
N LYS A 833 14.69 -10.97 5.43
CA LYS A 833 13.91 -10.93 4.19
C LYS A 833 13.41 -9.51 3.89
N GLU A 834 13.09 -9.25 2.64
CA GLU A 834 12.84 -7.91 2.09
C GLU A 834 11.84 -7.05 2.89
N PHE A 835 10.74 -7.65 3.39
CA PHE A 835 9.76 -6.91 4.18
C PHE A 835 10.37 -6.30 5.44
N VAL A 836 11.02 -7.14 6.26
CA VAL A 836 11.65 -6.74 7.52
C VAL A 836 12.88 -5.87 7.24
N ARG A 837 13.74 -6.29 6.32
CA ARG A 837 14.96 -5.56 5.91
C ARG A 837 14.69 -4.10 5.58
N ASN A 838 13.72 -3.84 4.69
CA ASN A 838 13.48 -2.48 4.20
C ASN A 838 12.96 -1.56 5.34
N ARG A 839 12.19 -2.12 6.28
CA ARG A 839 11.59 -1.37 7.41
C ARG A 839 12.59 -1.15 8.53
N VAL A 840 13.39 -2.16 8.86
CA VAL A 840 14.51 -2.04 9.81
C VAL A 840 15.50 -1.01 9.31
N ARG A 841 15.85 -1.03 8.01
CA ARG A 841 16.73 -0.01 7.41
C ARG A 841 16.17 1.40 7.62
N GLU A 842 14.89 1.61 7.30
CA GLU A 842 14.26 2.91 7.47
C GLU A 842 14.24 3.37 8.95
N ILE A 843 13.97 2.44 9.90
CA ILE A 843 14.03 2.73 11.33
C ILE A 843 15.44 3.14 11.75
N GLN A 844 16.46 2.40 11.32
CA GLN A 844 17.87 2.68 11.65
C GLN A 844 18.38 3.98 11.00
N GLU A 845 17.86 4.37 9.83
CA GLU A 845 18.19 5.64 9.18
C GLU A 845 17.58 6.85 9.92
N LYS A 846 16.43 6.66 10.60
CA LYS A 846 15.68 7.74 11.27
C LYS A 846 15.94 7.84 12.77
N THR A 847 16.45 6.80 13.41
CA THR A 847 16.52 6.69 14.88
C THR A 847 17.87 6.16 15.34
N ASN A 848 18.24 6.49 16.59
CA ASN A 848 19.37 5.85 17.24
C ASN A 848 18.95 4.46 17.76
N ARG A 849 19.60 3.41 17.27
CA ARG A 849 19.38 2.02 17.70
C ARG A 849 19.44 1.84 19.22
N HIS A 850 20.31 2.60 19.90
CA HIS A 850 20.52 2.49 21.34
C HIS A 850 19.40 3.09 22.19
N HIS A 851 18.44 3.80 21.58
CA HIS A 851 17.30 4.38 22.30
C HIS A 851 16.03 3.52 22.20
N TRP A 852 16.12 2.33 21.58
CA TRP A 852 15.03 1.36 21.53
C TRP A 852 15.07 0.47 22.76
N ASN A 853 14.06 0.65 23.63
CA ASN A 853 13.97 0.02 24.94
C ASN A 853 12.78 -0.93 25.02
N TYR A 854 12.91 -1.95 25.87
CA TYR A 854 11.81 -2.84 26.21
C TYR A 854 10.89 -2.23 27.27
N CYS A 855 9.58 -2.26 27.04
CA CYS A 855 8.57 -2.01 28.07
C CYS A 855 7.67 -3.23 28.25
N ARG A 856 7.09 -3.42 29.43
CA ARG A 856 6.12 -4.51 29.63
C ARG A 856 4.79 -4.13 28.99
N GLY A 857 4.16 -5.04 28.24
CA GLY A 857 2.89 -4.78 27.56
C GLY A 857 1.77 -4.29 28.47
N LYS A 858 1.67 -4.77 29.72
CA LYS A 858 0.69 -4.27 30.71
C LYS A 858 0.84 -2.79 31.05
N THR A 859 2.05 -2.27 30.94
CA THR A 859 2.39 -0.86 31.18
C THR A 859 2.59 -0.10 29.88
N ASN A 860 2.32 -0.71 28.71
CA ASN A 860 2.50 -0.05 27.42
C ASN A 860 1.21 0.74 27.09
N PRO A 861 1.23 2.08 27.06
CA PRO A 861 0.04 2.87 26.73
C PRO A 861 -0.43 2.63 25.29
N ALA A 862 0.45 2.20 24.39
CA ALA A 862 0.09 1.85 23.03
C ALA A 862 -0.78 0.57 22.94
N ASP A 863 -0.81 -0.29 23.96
CA ASP A 863 -1.75 -1.44 23.99
C ASP A 863 -3.22 -0.96 23.97
N LYS A 864 -3.49 0.21 24.55
CA LYS A 864 -4.84 0.79 24.60
C LYS A 864 -5.34 1.20 23.22
N LEU A 865 -4.46 1.77 22.37
CA LEU A 865 -4.85 2.23 21.03
C LEU A 865 -5.00 1.08 20.02
N THR A 866 -4.30 -0.05 20.20
CA THR A 866 -4.34 -1.19 19.27
C THR A 866 -5.48 -2.17 19.58
N ARG A 867 -5.89 -2.27 20.85
CA ARG A 867 -7.04 -3.10 21.29
C ARG A 867 -8.35 -2.34 21.28
N GLY A 868 -8.30 -1.06 21.62
CA GLY A 868 -9.44 -0.17 21.78
C GLY A 868 -10.06 -0.24 23.19
N LEU A 869 -10.67 0.88 23.61
CA LEU A 869 -11.28 1.06 24.93
C LEU A 869 -12.69 1.67 24.81
N SER A 870 -13.52 1.45 25.83
CA SER A 870 -14.72 2.26 26.04
C SER A 870 -14.35 3.68 26.43
N ILE A 871 -15.22 4.64 26.11
CA ILE A 871 -14.95 6.03 26.49
C ILE A 871 -14.92 6.18 28.01
N HIS A 872 -15.77 5.44 28.73
CA HIS A 872 -15.83 5.43 30.19
C HIS A 872 -14.51 4.96 30.80
N ALA A 873 -13.90 3.90 30.23
CA ALA A 873 -12.59 3.44 30.64
C ALA A 873 -11.49 4.45 30.26
N LEU A 874 -11.55 5.03 29.05
CA LEU A 874 -10.56 5.98 28.56
C LEU A 874 -10.47 7.26 29.40
N VAL A 875 -11.61 7.76 29.89
CA VAL A 875 -11.64 8.95 30.77
C VAL A 875 -10.84 8.74 32.06
N GLN A 876 -10.80 7.51 32.58
CA GLN A 876 -10.17 7.16 33.85
C GLN A 876 -8.79 6.47 33.68
N ASP A 877 -8.26 6.40 32.44
CA ASP A 877 -7.02 5.68 32.16
C ASP A 877 -5.80 6.60 32.28
N ASP A 878 -5.24 6.68 33.49
CA ASP A 878 -4.06 7.53 33.76
C ASP A 878 -2.85 7.16 32.91
N VAL A 879 -2.67 5.87 32.60
CA VAL A 879 -1.57 5.39 31.76
C VAL A 879 -1.68 5.96 30.34
N TRP A 880 -2.88 6.10 29.79
CA TRP A 880 -3.09 6.75 28.51
C TRP A 880 -2.78 8.26 28.52
N TRP A 881 -3.18 8.97 29.57
CA TRP A 881 -3.04 10.43 29.61
C TRP A 881 -1.65 10.91 30.05
N HIS A 882 -1.00 10.17 30.95
CA HIS A 882 0.27 10.54 31.58
C HIS A 882 1.42 9.59 31.22
N GLY A 883 1.15 8.51 30.49
CA GLY A 883 2.12 7.45 30.29
C GLY A 883 2.29 6.60 31.56
N PRO A 884 3.23 5.65 31.56
CA PRO A 884 3.42 4.72 32.67
C PRO A 884 3.99 5.42 33.92
N ASP A 885 3.62 4.99 35.12
CA ASP A 885 4.08 5.60 36.40
C ASP A 885 5.61 5.68 36.52
N TRP A 886 6.32 4.72 35.95
CA TRP A 886 7.78 4.71 35.95
C TRP A 886 8.40 5.82 35.07
N LEU A 887 7.64 6.40 34.13
CA LEU A 887 8.10 7.51 33.30
C LEU A 887 8.36 8.76 34.14
N THR A 888 7.58 8.97 35.19
CA THR A 888 7.75 10.07 36.16
C THR A 888 8.67 9.72 37.32
N SER A 889 9.37 8.57 37.27
CA SER A 889 10.35 8.19 38.28
C SER A 889 11.73 8.82 38.05
N GLN A 890 12.49 9.00 39.13
CA GLN A 890 13.79 9.70 39.11
C GLN A 890 14.90 8.92 38.40
N ASN A 891 14.84 7.59 38.44
CA ASN A 891 15.74 6.70 37.72
C ASN A 891 14.96 5.93 36.65
N LEU A 892 15.07 6.35 35.40
CA LEU A 892 14.62 5.54 34.28
C LEU A 892 15.55 4.34 34.13
N SER A 893 15.04 3.13 34.36
CA SER A 893 15.79 1.92 34.06
C SER A 893 15.77 1.68 32.55
N PHE A 894 16.78 2.17 31.83
CA PHE A 894 16.99 1.88 30.40
C PHE A 894 17.46 0.44 30.14
N ASN A 895 17.50 -0.41 31.17
CA ASN A 895 17.86 -1.81 31.08
C ASN A 895 16.65 -2.69 31.40
N ASN A 896 16.20 -3.42 30.38
CA ASN A 896 15.63 -4.75 30.55
C ASN A 896 16.05 -5.55 29.32
N SER A 897 17.31 -5.98 29.26
CA SER A 897 17.57 -7.31 28.73
C SER A 897 16.79 -8.26 29.62
N ALA A 898 15.52 -8.50 29.29
CA ALA A 898 14.87 -9.68 29.80
C ALA A 898 15.70 -10.84 29.24
N ASP A 899 16.33 -11.60 30.14
CA ASP A 899 16.92 -12.90 29.88
C ASP A 899 15.83 -13.91 29.44
N SER A 900 15.04 -13.55 28.45
CA SER A 900 14.10 -14.44 27.78
C SER A 900 14.74 -14.83 26.46
N GLU A 901 15.09 -16.11 26.37
CA GLU A 901 15.51 -16.77 25.14
C GLU A 901 14.54 -16.38 24.02
N ILE A 902 15.00 -15.55 23.09
CA ILE A 902 14.18 -15.20 21.93
C ILE A 902 13.93 -16.51 21.18
N ASN A 903 12.66 -16.84 20.97
CA ASN A 903 12.27 -18.08 20.29
C ASN A 903 12.92 -18.12 18.89
N GLU A 904 13.93 -18.98 18.72
CA GLU A 904 14.69 -19.07 17.47
C GLU A 904 13.79 -19.38 16.26
N ALA A 905 12.66 -20.04 16.48
CA ALA A 905 11.68 -20.34 15.43
C ALA A 905 11.06 -19.08 14.78
N ASP A 906 10.77 -18.04 15.58
CA ASP A 906 10.16 -16.80 15.09
C ASP A 906 11.16 -15.92 14.31
N ILE A 907 12.46 -16.06 14.60
CA ILE A 907 13.55 -15.41 13.87
C ILE A 907 13.93 -16.20 12.61
N ALA A 908 13.98 -17.53 12.70
CA ALA A 908 14.45 -18.43 11.64
C ALA A 908 13.69 -18.25 10.32
N ASP A 909 12.39 -17.96 10.41
CA ASP A 909 11.53 -17.76 9.25
C ASP A 909 11.81 -16.44 8.52
N GLU A 910 12.33 -15.41 9.17
CA GLU A 910 12.63 -14.12 8.54
C GLU A 910 14.11 -13.94 8.17
N LEU A 911 14.98 -14.87 8.55
CA LEU A 911 16.36 -14.90 8.10
C LEU A 911 16.44 -15.16 6.58
N THR A 912 17.31 -14.41 5.90
CA THR A 912 17.74 -14.78 4.56
C THR A 912 18.50 -16.11 4.65
N LYS A 913 18.02 -17.13 3.93
CA LYS A 913 18.73 -18.40 3.83
C LYS A 913 20.07 -18.14 3.17
N ASN A 914 21.13 -18.04 3.98
CA ASN A 914 22.49 -18.13 3.49
C ASN A 914 22.66 -19.52 2.92
N TYR A 915 22.60 -19.65 1.60
CA TYR A 915 23.05 -20.86 0.92
C TYR A 915 24.56 -20.96 1.13
N VAL A 916 24.99 -21.56 2.24
CA VAL A 916 26.34 -22.12 2.33
C VAL A 916 26.36 -23.26 1.31
N PRO A 917 27.15 -23.20 0.24
CA PRO A 917 27.23 -24.31 -0.70
C PRO A 917 27.94 -25.47 0.02
N VAL A 918 27.16 -26.37 0.62
CA VAL A 918 27.67 -27.65 1.10
C VAL A 918 27.95 -28.51 -0.13
N MET A 919 29.20 -28.52 -0.60
CA MET A 919 29.65 -29.54 -1.55
C MET A 919 29.64 -30.89 -0.83
N THR A 920 28.65 -31.72 -1.15
CA THR A 920 28.70 -33.14 -0.82
C THR A 920 29.66 -33.79 -1.83
N VAL A 921 30.91 -34.03 -1.41
CA VAL A 921 31.85 -34.80 -2.22
C VAL A 921 31.41 -36.26 -2.17
N THR A 922 30.76 -36.73 -3.24
CA THR A 922 30.53 -38.16 -3.44
C THR A 922 31.89 -38.84 -3.64
N GLU A 923 32.23 -39.76 -2.74
CA GLU A 923 33.51 -40.46 -2.64
C GLU A 923 33.68 -41.51 -3.76
N HIS A 924 33.71 -41.08 -5.02
CA HIS A 924 33.82 -41.96 -6.20
C HIS A 924 35.01 -41.67 -7.13
N CYS A 925 35.96 -40.81 -6.74
CA CYS A 925 37.12 -40.46 -7.58
C CYS A 925 38.48 -40.69 -6.90
N ARG A 926 38.72 -41.83 -6.22
CA ARG A 926 40.07 -42.10 -5.67
C ARG A 926 41.06 -42.66 -6.70
N ASN A 927 40.62 -43.45 -7.69
CA ASN A 927 41.54 -44.05 -8.67
C ASN A 927 41.85 -43.12 -9.86
N ASP A 928 40.85 -42.41 -10.41
CA ASP A 928 41.05 -41.52 -11.57
C ASP A 928 41.98 -40.34 -11.29
N PHE A 929 42.06 -39.86 -10.04
CA PHE A 929 42.90 -38.71 -9.69
C PHE A 929 44.39 -38.99 -9.89
N ILE A 930 44.87 -40.15 -9.46
CA ILE A 930 46.29 -40.52 -9.61
C ILE A 930 46.62 -40.86 -11.07
N ASP A 931 45.76 -41.57 -11.77
CA ASP A 931 45.98 -41.91 -13.18
C ASP A 931 46.03 -40.64 -14.05
N ASN A 932 45.18 -39.64 -13.76
CA ASN A 932 45.26 -38.33 -14.39
C ASN A 932 46.53 -37.57 -13.99
N LEU A 933 46.94 -37.57 -12.71
CA LEU A 933 48.17 -36.88 -12.29
C LEU A 933 49.44 -37.45 -12.91
N LEU A 934 49.50 -38.77 -13.09
CA LEU A 934 50.64 -39.45 -13.71
C LEU A 934 50.67 -39.35 -15.23
N SER A 935 49.51 -39.11 -15.87
CA SER A 935 49.49 -38.71 -17.28
C SER A 935 50.17 -37.37 -17.54
N ILE A 936 50.32 -36.51 -16.52
CA ILE A 936 50.91 -35.18 -16.64
C ILE A 936 52.44 -35.22 -16.48
N THR A 937 53.00 -36.16 -15.70
CA THR A 937 54.44 -36.27 -15.52
C THR A 937 54.90 -37.66 -15.02
N ASN A 938 56.00 -38.15 -15.60
CA ASN A 938 56.72 -39.35 -15.16
C ASN A 938 57.91 -39.05 -14.22
N ASP A 939 58.06 -37.79 -13.75
CA ASP A 939 59.15 -37.38 -12.85
C ASP A 939 58.65 -37.35 -11.40
N TYR A 940 59.24 -38.17 -10.54
CA TYR A 940 58.87 -38.28 -9.12
C TYR A 940 58.98 -36.96 -8.38
N THR A 941 60.10 -36.26 -8.57
CA THR A 941 60.40 -35.03 -7.84
C THR A 941 59.45 -33.92 -8.29
N LYS A 942 59.10 -33.89 -9.57
CA LYS A 942 58.10 -32.97 -10.11
C LYS A 942 56.70 -33.27 -9.58
N LEU A 943 56.31 -34.55 -9.52
CA LEU A 943 55.02 -34.98 -8.98
C LEU A 943 54.86 -34.58 -7.50
N ILE A 944 55.88 -34.84 -6.68
CA ILE A 944 55.91 -34.44 -5.27
C ILE A 944 55.77 -32.92 -5.14
N ARG A 945 56.50 -32.13 -5.94
CA ARG A 945 56.38 -30.66 -5.93
C ARG A 945 54.97 -30.19 -6.28
N ILE A 946 54.34 -30.78 -7.30
CA ILE A 946 52.97 -30.44 -7.71
C ILE A 946 52.00 -30.67 -6.55
N ILE A 947 52.01 -31.85 -5.94
CA ILE A 947 51.12 -32.18 -4.82
C ILE A 947 51.39 -31.29 -3.60
N SER A 948 52.66 -30.99 -3.30
CA SER A 948 52.99 -30.05 -2.23
C SER A 948 52.41 -28.66 -2.46
N TYR A 949 52.46 -28.13 -3.69
CA TYR A 949 51.85 -26.85 -4.03
C TYR A 949 50.32 -26.89 -3.95
N VAL A 950 49.68 -27.98 -4.35
CA VAL A 950 48.23 -28.17 -4.22
C VAL A 950 47.82 -28.14 -2.74
N PHE A 951 48.54 -28.85 -1.87
CA PHE A 951 48.28 -28.83 -0.43
C PHE A 951 48.54 -27.47 0.20
N ARG A 952 49.60 -26.77 -0.23
CA ARG A 952 49.88 -25.41 0.23
C ARG A 952 48.77 -24.45 -0.18
N PHE A 953 48.31 -24.53 -1.43
CA PHE A 953 47.19 -23.72 -1.91
C PHE A 953 45.93 -23.97 -1.07
N ALA A 954 45.56 -25.23 -0.85
CA ALA A 954 44.41 -25.60 -0.03
C ALA A 954 44.55 -25.08 1.42
N ALA A 955 45.73 -25.17 2.02
CA ALA A 955 46.00 -24.64 3.36
C ALA A 955 45.91 -23.10 3.41
N ASN A 956 46.50 -22.40 2.43
CA ASN A 956 46.46 -20.94 2.34
C ASN A 956 45.03 -20.40 2.11
N CYS A 957 44.17 -21.16 1.44
CA CYS A 957 42.75 -20.83 1.29
C CYS A 957 41.95 -21.04 2.58
N ARG A 958 42.31 -22.05 3.39
CA ARG A 958 41.62 -22.36 4.66
C ARG A 958 42.08 -21.49 5.82
N PHE A 959 43.34 -21.06 5.81
CA PHE A 959 43.96 -20.29 6.88
C PHE A 959 44.63 -19.02 6.32
N PRO A 960 43.85 -17.97 6.01
CA PRO A 960 44.35 -16.78 5.31
C PRO A 960 45.44 -16.01 6.07
N GLU A 961 45.47 -16.14 7.39
CA GLU A 961 46.41 -15.45 8.28
C GLU A 961 47.77 -16.15 8.38
N SER A 962 47.91 -17.39 7.90
CA SER A 962 49.15 -18.20 7.99
C SER A 962 49.69 -18.64 6.63
N LYS A 963 49.50 -17.80 5.60
CA LYS A 963 49.87 -18.12 4.22
C LYS A 963 51.37 -18.40 4.11
N LYS A 964 51.71 -19.57 3.55
CA LYS A 964 53.09 -19.95 3.22
C LYS A 964 53.45 -19.46 1.80
N PHE A 965 54.62 -18.85 1.67
CA PHE A 965 55.20 -18.36 0.41
C PHE A 965 56.61 -18.92 0.18
N GLY A 966 57.12 -18.83 -1.05
CA GLY A 966 58.50 -19.27 -1.40
C GLY A 966 58.63 -20.74 -1.86
N PRO A 967 59.84 -21.32 -1.85
CA PRO A 967 60.08 -22.70 -2.28
C PRO A 967 59.34 -23.73 -1.40
N VAL A 968 59.05 -24.92 -1.94
CA VAL A 968 58.46 -26.04 -1.18
C VAL A 968 59.44 -26.55 -0.12
N LYS A 969 59.04 -26.53 1.15
CA LYS A 969 59.83 -27.01 2.30
C LYS A 969 59.82 -28.54 2.39
N ALA A 970 60.77 -29.11 3.14
CA ALA A 970 60.94 -30.56 3.25
C ALA A 970 59.71 -31.27 3.85
N ASP A 971 59.06 -30.68 4.86
CA ASP A 971 57.83 -31.19 5.48
C ASP A 971 56.67 -31.29 4.48
N GLU A 972 56.55 -30.30 3.57
CA GLU A 972 55.52 -30.29 2.54
C GLU A 972 55.77 -31.35 1.46
N ARG A 973 57.03 -31.72 1.21
CA ARG A 973 57.41 -32.82 0.30
C ARG A 973 57.13 -34.17 0.93
N VAL A 974 57.53 -34.38 2.19
CA VAL A 974 57.25 -35.62 2.93
C VAL A 974 55.74 -35.87 3.04
N ARG A 975 54.95 -34.82 3.29
CA ARG A 975 53.48 -34.93 3.32
C ARG A 975 52.90 -35.34 1.96
N ALA A 976 53.42 -34.78 0.88
CA ALA A 976 52.99 -35.13 -0.48
C ALA A 976 53.37 -36.57 -0.84
N GLU A 977 54.57 -37.00 -0.47
CA GLU A 977 55.08 -38.37 -0.65
C GLU A 977 54.24 -39.40 0.11
N ASN A 978 54.02 -39.18 1.40
CA ASN A 978 53.20 -40.07 2.23
C ASN A 978 51.76 -40.16 1.70
N PHE A 979 51.20 -39.06 1.21
CA PHE A 979 49.86 -39.05 0.61
C PHE A 979 49.78 -39.92 -0.64
N LEU A 980 50.76 -39.81 -1.56
CA LEU A 980 50.80 -40.64 -2.76
C LEU A 980 50.96 -42.12 -2.42
N ILE A 981 51.88 -42.45 -1.51
CA ILE A 981 52.10 -43.83 -1.05
C ILE A 981 50.81 -44.39 -0.44
N HIS A 982 50.15 -43.64 0.44
CA HIS A 982 48.90 -44.07 1.06
C HIS A 982 47.80 -44.31 0.04
N MET A 983 47.65 -43.43 -0.96
CA MET A 983 46.65 -43.62 -2.01
C MET A 983 46.93 -44.87 -2.87
N VAL A 984 48.18 -45.12 -3.24
CA VAL A 984 48.56 -46.33 -4.01
C VAL A 984 48.30 -47.60 -3.20
N GLN A 985 48.62 -47.57 -1.90
CA GLN A 985 48.38 -48.69 -1.00
C GLN A 985 46.88 -48.93 -0.77
N GLU A 986 46.08 -47.88 -0.55
CA GLU A 986 44.63 -48.02 -0.42
C GLU A 986 43.96 -48.52 -1.72
N GLY A 987 44.50 -48.16 -2.89
CA GLY A 987 43.97 -48.62 -4.18
C GLY A 987 44.22 -50.11 -4.45
N LYS A 988 45.31 -50.69 -3.95
CA LYS A 988 45.70 -52.08 -4.24
C LYS A 988 45.61 -53.05 -3.07
N PHE A 989 45.76 -52.57 -1.84
CA PHE A 989 45.78 -53.38 -0.62
C PHE A 989 44.64 -52.97 0.34
N GLN A 990 43.50 -52.58 -0.24
CA GLN A 990 42.38 -51.97 0.50
C GLN A 990 41.85 -52.87 1.61
N GLU A 991 41.69 -54.16 1.33
CA GLU A 991 41.15 -55.14 2.28
C GLU A 991 42.19 -55.46 3.37
N GLU A 992 43.47 -55.59 3.00
CA GLU A 992 44.55 -55.79 3.96
C GLU A 992 44.72 -54.60 4.93
N ILE A 993 44.59 -53.36 4.42
CA ILE A 993 44.63 -52.16 5.25
C ILE A 993 43.41 -52.09 6.17
N LYS A 994 42.21 -52.46 5.70
CA LYS A 994 41.01 -52.52 6.54
C LYS A 994 41.17 -53.55 7.67
N ASP A 995 41.71 -54.72 7.37
CA ASP A 995 41.95 -55.76 8.37
C ASP A 995 42.95 -55.30 9.43
N LEU A 996 44.07 -54.71 9.01
CA LEU A 996 45.09 -54.19 9.93
C LEU A 996 44.59 -53.03 10.78
N LYS A 997 43.82 -52.08 10.21
CA LYS A 997 43.19 -50.99 10.97
C LYS A 997 42.17 -51.50 12.00
N ARG A 998 41.59 -52.69 11.78
CA ARG A 998 40.68 -53.37 12.71
C ARG A 998 41.41 -54.28 13.72
N GLY A 999 42.74 -54.26 13.74
CA GLY A 999 43.56 -55.10 14.63
C GLY A 999 43.59 -56.58 14.25
N LYS A 1000 43.15 -56.94 13.03
CA LYS A 1000 43.18 -58.32 12.52
C LYS A 1000 44.45 -58.57 11.72
N SER A 1001 44.93 -59.81 11.74
CA SER A 1001 45.98 -60.26 10.83
C SER A 1001 45.48 -60.30 9.38
N VAL A 1002 46.37 -59.98 8.44
CA VAL A 1002 46.07 -60.03 7.00
C VAL A 1002 45.66 -61.44 6.60
N SER A 1003 44.61 -61.55 5.78
CA SER A 1003 44.10 -62.83 5.26
C SER A 1003 45.19 -63.72 4.66
N ASN A 1004 45.18 -65.01 5.02
CA ASN A 1004 46.10 -66.03 4.50
C ASN A 1004 46.02 -66.22 2.97
N LYS A 1005 44.99 -65.66 2.32
CA LYS A 1005 44.84 -65.67 0.85
C LYS A 1005 45.55 -64.47 0.18
N SER A 1006 45.99 -63.46 0.94
CA SER A 1006 46.72 -62.31 0.42
C SER A 1006 48.19 -62.66 0.22
N LYS A 1007 48.80 -62.11 -0.85
CA LYS A 1007 50.24 -62.18 -1.11
C LYS A 1007 51.08 -61.46 -0.04
N LEU A 1008 50.45 -60.62 0.79
CA LEU A 1008 51.11 -59.89 1.88
C LEU A 1008 51.15 -60.67 3.21
N SER A 1009 50.44 -61.81 3.30
CA SER A 1009 50.41 -62.64 4.52
C SER A 1009 51.79 -63.15 4.95
N SER A 1010 52.68 -63.42 3.98
CA SER A 1010 54.06 -63.86 4.23
C SER A 1010 55.03 -62.75 4.66
N LEU A 1011 54.63 -61.48 4.57
CA LEU A 1011 55.49 -60.32 4.80
C LEU A 1011 55.28 -59.65 6.17
N ASN A 1012 54.47 -60.25 7.05
CA ASN A 1012 54.17 -59.77 8.40
C ASN A 1012 53.97 -58.24 8.48
N VAL A 1013 53.10 -57.73 7.60
CA VAL A 1013 52.93 -56.30 7.34
C VAL A 1013 52.22 -55.58 8.49
N PHE A 1014 52.55 -54.32 8.71
CA PHE A 1014 51.91 -53.45 9.70
C PHE A 1014 51.77 -52.02 9.15
N ILE A 1015 50.91 -51.22 9.79
CA ILE A 1015 50.70 -49.81 9.45
C ILE A 1015 51.50 -48.96 10.44
N ASP A 1016 52.32 -48.04 9.94
CA ASP A 1016 53.10 -47.13 10.77
C ASP A 1016 52.29 -45.91 11.27
N GLU A 1017 52.93 -45.04 12.06
CA GLU A 1017 52.31 -43.83 12.63
C GLU A 1017 51.83 -42.82 11.56
N ASN A 1018 52.37 -42.90 10.34
CA ASN A 1018 51.95 -42.07 9.21
C ASN A 1018 50.85 -42.74 8.35
N GLY A 1019 50.34 -43.90 8.77
CA GLY A 1019 49.32 -44.65 8.06
C GLY A 1019 49.84 -45.48 6.89
N ILE A 1020 51.15 -45.67 6.74
CA ILE A 1020 51.78 -46.36 5.61
C ILE A 1020 51.98 -47.85 5.92
N LEU A 1021 51.60 -48.70 4.98
CA LEU A 1021 51.80 -50.15 5.06
C LEU A 1021 53.28 -50.50 4.83
N LYS A 1022 53.90 -51.15 5.81
CA LYS A 1022 55.32 -51.53 5.81
C LYS A 1022 55.51 -53.01 6.15
N VAL A 1023 56.62 -53.56 5.70
CA VAL A 1023 57.03 -54.93 6.01
C VAL A 1023 57.55 -55.00 7.46
N GLY A 1024 56.95 -55.87 8.26
CA GLY A 1024 57.45 -56.22 9.59
C GLY A 1024 58.32 -57.47 9.52
N GLY A 1025 59.13 -57.73 10.56
CA GLY A 1025 59.93 -58.95 10.59
C GLY A 1025 61.16 -58.90 11.49
N ARG A 1026 62.04 -59.88 11.31
CA ARG A 1026 63.24 -60.12 12.14
C ARG A 1026 64.27 -58.97 12.09
N LEU A 1027 64.23 -58.15 11.03
CA LEU A 1027 65.09 -56.97 10.87
C LEU A 1027 64.83 -55.86 11.90
N LYS A 1028 63.71 -55.90 12.62
CA LYS A 1028 63.40 -54.94 13.69
C LYS A 1028 64.47 -54.86 14.79
N HIS A 1029 65.23 -55.94 14.99
CA HIS A 1029 66.32 -56.03 15.96
C HIS A 1029 67.71 -55.69 15.39
N SER A 1030 67.81 -55.33 14.11
CA SER A 1030 69.09 -54.94 13.48
C SER A 1030 69.51 -53.51 13.87
N LYS A 1031 70.78 -53.15 13.61
CA LYS A 1031 71.26 -51.75 13.73
C LYS A 1031 71.00 -50.91 12.47
N LEU A 1032 70.25 -51.42 11.50
CA LEU A 1032 69.94 -50.71 10.25
C LEU A 1032 69.03 -49.50 10.51
N ASN A 1033 69.01 -48.57 9.56
CA ASN A 1033 68.09 -47.43 9.62
C ASN A 1033 66.62 -47.91 9.55
N VAL A 1034 65.69 -47.08 10.03
CA VAL A 1034 64.26 -47.45 10.14
C VAL A 1034 63.64 -47.79 8.78
N TYR A 1035 64.07 -47.15 7.70
CA TYR A 1035 63.58 -47.38 6.33
C TYR A 1035 64.02 -48.75 5.78
N SER A 1036 65.22 -49.20 6.12
CA SER A 1036 65.75 -50.53 5.78
C SER A 1036 65.18 -51.63 6.68
N LYS A 1037 64.80 -51.29 7.93
CA LYS A 1037 64.13 -52.22 8.86
C LYS A 1037 62.70 -52.52 8.45
N HIS A 1038 62.00 -51.50 7.95
CA HIS A 1038 60.59 -51.55 7.61
C HIS A 1038 60.35 -50.96 6.21
N PRO A 1039 60.72 -51.70 5.15
CA PRO A 1039 60.46 -51.28 3.78
C PRO A 1039 58.97 -51.04 3.52
N ILE A 1040 58.67 -50.02 2.70
CA ILE A 1040 57.31 -49.67 2.30
C ILE A 1040 56.78 -50.72 1.32
N VAL A 1041 55.55 -51.19 1.54
CA VAL A 1041 54.91 -52.18 0.68
C VAL A 1041 54.28 -51.49 -0.53
N LEU A 1042 54.73 -51.82 -1.73
CA LEU A 1042 54.20 -51.30 -2.98
C LEU A 1042 53.84 -52.43 -3.96
N PRO A 1043 52.84 -52.26 -4.84
CA PRO A 1043 52.34 -53.29 -5.77
C PRO A 1043 53.20 -53.48 -7.03
N THR A 1044 53.60 -54.71 -7.37
CA THR A 1044 54.61 -55.05 -8.40
C THR A 1044 54.32 -54.61 -9.85
N ASN A 1045 53.06 -54.44 -10.27
CA ASN A 1045 52.67 -54.11 -11.66
C ASN A 1045 51.81 -52.84 -11.76
N HIS A 1046 52.14 -51.81 -10.98
CA HIS A 1046 51.50 -50.51 -11.16
C HIS A 1046 52.35 -49.63 -12.07
N LYS A 1047 51.71 -48.84 -12.95
CA LYS A 1047 52.37 -47.71 -13.65
C LYS A 1047 53.09 -46.72 -12.69
N HIS A 1048 52.91 -46.90 -11.38
CA HIS A 1048 53.51 -46.14 -10.30
C HIS A 1048 54.89 -46.65 -9.85
N PHE A 1049 55.37 -47.80 -10.33
CA PHE A 1049 56.61 -48.41 -9.81
C PHE A 1049 57.89 -47.79 -10.36
N GLY A 1050 57.91 -47.37 -11.64
CA GLY A 1050 59.12 -46.80 -12.28
C GLY A 1050 59.55 -45.43 -11.73
N ILE A 1051 58.80 -44.87 -10.80
CA ILE A 1051 59.00 -43.55 -10.21
C ILE A 1051 59.48 -43.66 -8.75
N LEU A 1052 59.23 -44.80 -8.07
CA LEU A 1052 59.54 -45.02 -6.66
C LEU A 1052 60.65 -46.08 -6.42
N SER A 1053 61.19 -46.70 -7.48
CA SER A 1053 62.31 -47.65 -7.45
C SER A 1053 63.65 -47.00 -7.72
#